data_AF-A0A9X3S637-F1
#
_entry.id   AF-A0A9X3S637-F1
#
_cell.length_a   1.000
_cell.length_b   1.000
_cell.length_c   1.000
_cell.angle_alpha   90.00
_cell.angle_beta   90.00
_cell.angle_gamma   90.00
#
_symmetry.space_group_name_H-M   'P 1'
#
loop_
_entity.id
_entity.type
_entity.pdbx_description
1 polymer ?
#
loop_
_entity_poly.entity_id
_entity_poly.type
_entity_poly.pdbx_seq_one_letter_code
_entity_poly.pdbx_strand_id
1 'polypeptide(L)'
;MNPFAALELSPASHFAVNVHAAVYRVIVYARGLGALGGGDADELFARYPFLRGHLQTMAPYLPDGLGWEETVAWWPRALSEWEREAPAERPPPLVALARAGVLDLDDRMALLTAGLAEEDSRFAELLSDLQPGGARTAMLETLGRVVGVDHWALGRRLLDAGLVEAADPRVPRSQWVLRVPSGLWEAIRGFAAVAPEPGMELRWELPDARELVLAPGVAARVHELPAVLARERASTLVVRGMRGSDREEVVGAVARSLGVAVLRVDGETAADEASWRRVGPLCTALGALPMVVLDLAPGETATLASPPGYDGPLAAVLAGEGGVRGQAMLRSVTLELPPEGFDERLRLWEGALPAQPVEELAERFLLPAGHLRRVATEARAIAALERREQVGAADVRQACRSLNRQRLETLATHVEPAGTWESLVVSERTGARLLELERRCRHRERILERLAPSLRAGATRGVRALFTGASGTGKTMAARILAAELGMDLFRVDLAAVVNKYVGETEKNLHRILSTAEELDVLLLIDEGDALLGARTEVRSANDRFANLETNYLLQRLESYQGIVAVTTNAADRIDPAFSRRMDVVVSFVEPGPLERREIWALHLPEGHTADARRLDEISERCVLSGGQIRNAALSATLLALDRDGNVATTDVERAVSAEYGKAGAVSPLDRDGHAAPERGIEAFLEALS
;
A
#
# COMPACT_ATOMS: atom_id res chain seq x y z
N MET A 1 -0.33 12.98 56.61
CA MET A 1 -1.20 13.36 55.47
C MET A 1 -0.34 13.25 54.23
N ASN A 2 -0.83 12.60 53.17
CA ASN A 2 -0.04 12.43 51.94
C ASN A 2 0.05 13.81 51.23
N PRO A 3 1.26 14.37 51.03
CA PRO A 3 1.43 15.70 50.45
C PRO A 3 0.97 15.76 48.97
N PHE A 4 0.87 14.61 48.29
CA PHE A 4 0.40 14.56 46.90
C PHE A 4 -1.12 14.73 46.78
N ALA A 5 -1.88 14.57 47.87
CA ALA A 5 -3.34 14.71 47.85
C ALA A 5 -3.83 16.13 47.47
N ALA A 6 -2.94 17.13 47.55
CA ALA A 6 -3.23 18.50 47.10
C ALA A 6 -2.96 18.71 45.60
N LEU A 7 -2.34 17.74 44.91
CA LEU A 7 -2.04 17.81 43.49
C LEU A 7 -3.15 17.13 42.69
N GLU A 8 -3.56 17.77 41.59
CA GLU A 8 -4.35 17.10 40.56
C GLU A 8 -3.55 15.93 39.99
N LEU A 9 -4.18 14.75 39.88
CA LEU A 9 -3.56 13.54 39.33
C LEU A 9 -3.64 13.52 37.79
N SER A 10 -2.92 14.46 37.17
CA SER A 10 -2.72 14.53 35.72
C SER A 10 -1.49 13.71 35.29
N PRO A 11 -1.35 13.32 34.01
CA PRO A 11 -0.13 12.68 33.50
C PRO A 11 1.15 13.48 33.80
N ALA A 12 1.12 14.81 33.64
CA ALA A 12 2.28 15.67 33.84
C ALA A 12 2.70 15.77 35.31
N SER A 13 1.75 15.98 36.22
CA SER A 13 2.02 16.02 37.67
C SER A 13 2.43 14.65 38.20
N HIS A 14 1.78 13.58 37.72
CA HIS A 14 2.14 12.20 38.07
C HIS A 14 3.56 11.87 37.64
N PHE A 15 3.94 12.22 36.41
CA PHE A 15 5.28 12.05 35.89
C PHE A 15 6.31 12.84 36.73
N ALA A 16 6.06 14.12 36.99
CA ALA A 16 6.98 14.97 37.76
C ALA A 16 7.28 14.41 39.15
N VAL A 17 6.24 13.97 39.87
CA VAL A 17 6.36 13.37 41.21
C VAL A 17 7.14 12.06 41.17
N ASN A 18 6.94 11.23 40.13
CA ASN A 18 7.71 10.01 39.94
C ASN A 18 9.18 10.28 39.54
N VAL A 19 9.46 11.30 38.72
CA VAL A 19 10.83 11.76 38.40
C VAL A 19 11.52 12.24 39.66
N HIS A 20 10.84 13.01 40.51
CA HIS A 20 11.35 13.43 41.81
C HIS A 20 11.77 12.24 42.67
N ALA A 21 10.95 11.19 42.75
CA ALA A 21 11.31 9.96 43.45
C ALA A 21 12.58 9.30 42.88
N ALA A 22 12.71 9.24 41.55
CA ALA A 22 13.90 8.70 40.87
C ALA A 22 15.16 9.55 41.14
N VAL A 23 15.07 10.87 41.03
CA VAL A 23 16.16 11.81 41.34
C VAL A 23 16.62 11.64 42.79
N TYR A 24 15.67 11.52 43.73
CA TYR A 24 15.99 11.33 45.14
C TYR A 24 16.76 10.03 45.38
N ARG A 25 16.36 8.93 44.72
CA ARG A 25 17.11 7.66 44.78
C ARG A 25 18.52 7.77 44.21
N VAL A 26 18.68 8.48 43.09
CA VAL A 26 20.02 8.76 42.52
C VAL A 26 20.90 9.54 43.49
N ILE A 27 20.33 10.54 44.18
CA ILE A 27 21.05 11.32 45.22
C ILE A 27 21.48 10.39 46.37
N VAL A 28 20.57 9.55 46.89
CA VAL A 28 20.89 8.61 47.97
C VAL A 28 21.99 7.64 47.55
N TYR A 29 21.90 7.07 46.35
CA TYR A 29 22.93 6.17 45.83
C TYR A 29 24.30 6.87 45.65
N ALA A 30 24.32 8.06 45.05
CA ALA A 30 25.54 8.84 44.87
C ALA A 30 26.21 9.19 46.20
N ARG A 31 25.42 9.49 47.24
CA ARG A 31 25.92 9.69 48.62
C ARG A 31 26.46 8.41 49.23
N GLY A 32 25.80 7.28 49.00
CA GLY A 32 26.22 5.96 49.48
C GLY A 32 27.57 5.52 48.90
N LEU A 33 27.89 5.85 47.64
CA LEU A 33 29.23 5.61 47.08
C LEU A 33 30.33 6.43 47.77
N GLY A 34 29.99 7.63 48.27
CA GLY A 34 30.84 8.43 49.15
C GLY A 34 31.09 7.78 50.52
N ALA A 35 30.36 6.72 50.89
CA ALA A 35 30.47 6.02 52.17
C ALA A 35 31.49 4.85 52.19
N LEU A 36 32.40 4.79 51.21
CA LEU A 36 33.73 4.20 51.39
C LEU A 36 34.83 5.26 51.63
N GLY A 37 34.44 6.54 51.77
CA GLY A 37 35.36 7.68 51.92
C GLY A 37 34.84 8.91 52.68
N GLY A 38 33.73 8.83 53.43
CA GLY A 38 33.33 9.86 54.41
C GLY A 38 32.97 11.25 53.86
N GLY A 39 32.41 11.37 52.66
CA GLY A 39 31.98 12.66 52.10
C GLY A 39 30.61 13.13 52.61
N ASP A 40 30.54 14.37 53.10
CA ASP A 40 29.31 15.07 53.51
C ASP A 40 28.38 15.30 52.31
N ALA A 41 27.06 15.39 52.53
CA ALA A 41 26.09 15.71 51.46
C ALA A 41 26.47 17.00 50.72
N ASP A 42 27.14 17.91 51.42
CA ASP A 42 27.66 19.16 50.88
C ASP A 42 28.73 18.98 49.79
N GLU A 43 29.54 17.91 49.80
CA GLU A 43 30.53 17.64 48.74
C GLU A 43 29.85 17.23 47.42
N LEU A 44 28.84 16.35 47.50
CA LEU A 44 28.05 15.96 46.34
C LEU A 44 27.36 17.18 45.71
N PHE A 45 26.76 18.03 46.55
CA PHE A 45 26.10 19.24 46.08
C PHE A 45 27.08 20.33 45.61
N ALA A 46 28.32 20.35 46.11
CA ALA A 46 29.35 21.25 45.60
C ALA A 46 29.80 20.83 44.20
N ARG A 47 29.95 19.51 43.96
CA ARG A 47 30.28 18.97 42.63
C ARG A 47 29.12 19.05 41.64
N TYR A 48 27.88 18.86 42.11
CA TYR A 48 26.68 18.90 41.28
C TYR A 48 25.62 19.87 41.85
N PRO A 49 25.79 21.19 41.68
CA PRO A 49 24.90 22.20 42.26
C PRO A 49 23.43 22.07 41.84
N PHE A 50 23.17 21.53 40.64
CA PHE A 50 21.82 21.38 40.11
C PHE A 50 20.93 20.44 40.95
N LEU A 51 21.52 19.49 41.68
CA LEU A 51 20.78 18.59 42.57
C LEU A 51 20.10 19.35 43.72
N ARG A 52 20.68 20.46 44.19
CA ARG A 52 20.01 21.34 45.18
C ARG A 52 18.74 21.96 44.61
N GLY A 53 18.75 22.32 43.32
CA GLY A 53 17.58 22.84 42.62
C GLY A 53 16.44 21.83 42.57
N HIS A 54 16.74 20.57 42.23
CA HIS A 54 15.74 19.48 42.27
C HIS A 54 15.19 19.25 43.68
N LEU A 55 16.04 19.24 44.72
CA LEU A 55 15.59 19.10 46.11
C LEU A 55 14.70 20.26 46.59
N GLN A 56 15.00 21.50 46.18
CA GLN A 56 14.16 22.66 46.48
C GLN A 56 12.78 22.55 45.82
N THR A 57 12.73 22.12 44.55
CA THR A 57 11.46 21.85 43.85
C THR A 57 10.68 20.73 44.51
N MET A 58 11.37 19.71 45.03
CA MET A 58 10.77 18.57 45.72
C MET A 58 10.31 18.85 47.15
N ALA A 59 10.89 19.85 47.82
CA ALA A 59 10.70 20.10 49.25
C ALA A 59 9.22 20.15 49.71
N PRO A 60 8.27 20.75 48.96
CA PRO A 60 6.85 20.74 49.34
C PRO A 60 6.21 19.34 49.39
N TYR A 61 6.84 18.36 48.73
CA TYR A 61 6.35 17.00 48.57
C TYR A 61 7.05 15.99 49.48
N LEU A 62 8.08 16.40 50.22
CA LEU A 62 8.82 15.54 51.12
C LEU A 62 8.16 15.49 52.51
N PRO A 63 8.23 14.34 53.20
CA PRO A 63 7.71 14.21 54.55
C PRO A 63 8.65 14.90 55.56
N ASP A 64 8.07 15.62 56.51
CA ASP A 64 8.84 16.26 57.58
C ASP A 64 9.49 15.22 58.51
N GLY A 65 10.78 15.43 58.83
CA GLY A 65 11.48 14.69 59.89
C GLY A 65 11.95 13.27 59.54
N LEU A 66 11.86 12.82 58.29
CA LEU A 66 12.43 11.53 57.87
C LEU A 66 13.88 11.67 57.40
N GLY A 67 14.69 10.65 57.71
CA GLY A 67 16.02 10.48 57.13
C GLY A 67 15.98 10.13 55.64
N TRP A 68 17.14 10.11 54.99
CA TRP A 68 17.25 9.85 53.56
C TRP A 68 16.72 8.48 53.14
N GLU A 69 17.17 7.40 53.78
CA GLU A 69 16.72 6.03 53.51
C GLU A 69 15.23 5.83 53.85
N GLU A 70 14.78 6.41 54.96
CA GLU A 70 13.37 6.36 55.39
C GLU A 70 12.46 7.04 54.37
N THR A 71 12.95 8.13 53.75
CA THR A 71 12.24 8.84 52.67
C THR A 71 12.15 7.99 51.40
N VAL A 72 13.22 7.26 51.03
CA VAL A 72 13.19 6.30 49.91
C VAL A 72 12.14 5.22 50.14
N ALA A 73 12.04 4.68 51.37
CA ALA A 73 11.02 3.69 51.74
C ALA A 73 9.61 4.27 51.93
N TRP A 74 9.47 5.60 52.02
CA TRP A 74 8.19 6.28 52.14
C TRP A 74 7.54 6.52 50.76
N TRP A 75 8.33 6.94 49.76
CA TRP A 75 7.88 7.23 48.39
C TRP A 75 6.91 6.19 47.79
N PRO A 76 7.23 4.87 47.81
CA PRO A 76 6.33 3.81 47.35
C PRO A 76 4.92 3.90 47.92
N ARG A 77 4.83 4.08 49.24
CA ARG A 77 3.56 4.10 49.97
C ARG A 77 2.76 5.34 49.61
N ALA A 78 3.42 6.49 49.58
CA ALA A 78 2.77 7.75 49.20
C ALA A 78 2.26 7.75 47.75
N LEU A 79 3.03 7.19 46.81
CA LEU A 79 2.61 7.03 45.42
C LEU A 79 1.40 6.10 45.32
N SER A 80 1.46 4.91 45.93
CA SER A 80 0.34 3.97 45.91
C SER A 80 -0.94 4.54 46.53
N GLU A 81 -0.83 5.35 47.59
CA GLU A 81 -1.99 6.00 48.20
C GLU A 81 -2.63 7.02 47.26
N TRP A 82 -1.84 7.84 46.57
CA TRP A 82 -2.30 8.86 45.62
C TRP A 82 -2.88 8.25 44.35
N GLU A 83 -2.26 7.18 43.84
CA GLU A 83 -2.69 6.47 42.63
C GLU A 83 -4.04 5.74 42.78
N ARG A 84 -4.55 5.55 44.01
CA ARG A 84 -5.92 5.05 44.23
C ARG A 84 -6.99 5.98 43.70
N GLU A 85 -6.68 7.26 43.55
CA GLU A 85 -7.60 8.26 42.99
C GLU A 85 -7.56 8.28 41.45
N ALA A 86 -6.67 7.50 40.82
CA ALA A 86 -6.54 7.47 39.36
C ALA A 86 -7.82 6.95 38.70
N PRO A 87 -8.36 7.65 37.67
CA PRO A 87 -9.57 7.23 36.98
C PRO A 87 -9.42 5.83 36.39
N ALA A 88 -10.52 5.09 36.30
CA ALA A 88 -10.53 3.74 35.76
C ALA A 88 -10.28 3.72 34.25
N GLU A 89 -10.90 4.65 33.51
CA GLU A 89 -10.91 4.66 32.04
C GLU A 89 -9.62 5.23 31.42
N ARG A 90 -9.06 6.31 31.99
CA ARG A 90 -7.84 6.97 31.50
C ARG A 90 -6.87 7.34 32.63
N PRO A 91 -6.28 6.34 33.30
CA PRO A 91 -5.28 6.61 34.33
C PRO A 91 -4.02 7.26 33.73
N PRO A 92 -3.18 7.91 34.55
CA PRO A 92 -1.85 8.33 34.11
C PRO A 92 -1.05 7.15 33.50
N PRO A 93 -0.19 7.39 32.50
CA PRO A 93 0.47 6.33 31.73
C PRO A 93 1.22 5.30 32.58
N LEU A 94 1.98 5.74 33.60
CA LEU A 94 2.71 4.84 34.50
C LEU A 94 1.79 4.01 35.40
N VAL A 95 0.58 4.51 35.69
CA VAL A 95 -0.46 3.75 36.38
C VAL A 95 -1.10 2.75 35.42
N ALA A 96 -1.34 3.14 34.16
CA ALA A 96 -1.84 2.23 33.12
C ALA A 96 -0.90 1.03 32.93
N LEU A 97 0.40 1.28 32.79
CA LEU A 97 1.43 0.25 32.64
C LEU A 97 1.51 -0.66 33.86
N ALA A 98 1.39 -0.11 35.07
CA ALA A 98 1.38 -0.92 36.29
C ALA A 98 0.11 -1.77 36.43
N ARG A 99 -1.06 -1.23 36.07
CA ARG A 99 -2.35 -1.96 36.09
C ARG A 99 -2.37 -3.13 35.09
N ALA A 100 -1.73 -2.96 33.93
CA ALA A 100 -1.52 -4.01 32.93
C ALA A 100 -0.37 -4.99 33.29
N GLY A 101 0.24 -4.84 34.47
CA GLY A 101 1.32 -5.73 34.92
C GLY A 101 2.62 -5.62 34.13
N VAL A 102 2.81 -4.54 33.36
CA VAL A 102 3.99 -4.32 32.52
C VAL A 102 5.22 -3.94 33.34
N LEU A 103 5.00 -3.18 34.42
CA LEU A 103 6.04 -2.74 35.34
C LEU A 103 5.56 -2.76 36.78
N ASP A 104 6.44 -3.17 37.68
CA ASP A 104 6.29 -2.90 39.11
C ASP A 104 6.93 -1.56 39.48
N LEU A 105 7.00 -1.26 40.79
CA LEU A 105 7.57 0.01 41.25
C LEU A 105 9.09 0.10 41.05
N ASP A 106 9.82 -1.00 41.17
CA ASP A 106 11.27 -1.03 40.98
C ASP A 106 11.60 -0.85 39.50
N ASP A 107 10.86 -1.52 38.62
CA ASP A 107 10.89 -1.34 37.17
C ASP A 107 10.58 0.12 36.79
N ARG A 108 9.56 0.73 37.44
CA ARG A 108 9.22 2.14 37.25
C ARG A 108 10.38 3.07 37.60
N MET A 109 10.99 2.87 38.77
CA MET A 109 12.10 3.71 39.23
C MET A 109 13.33 3.55 38.32
N ALA A 110 13.59 2.34 37.84
CA ALA A 110 14.65 2.07 36.86
C ALA A 110 14.39 2.78 35.53
N LEU A 111 13.16 2.69 34.99
CA LEU A 111 12.75 3.34 33.75
C LEU A 111 12.94 4.86 33.82
N LEU A 112 12.48 5.47 34.91
CA LEU A 112 12.61 6.92 35.12
C LEU A 112 14.05 7.34 35.31
N THR A 113 14.84 6.55 36.05
CA THR A 113 16.28 6.79 36.23
C THR A 113 17.02 6.73 34.89
N ALA A 114 16.67 5.78 34.03
CA ALA A 114 17.25 5.65 32.69
C ALA A 114 16.95 6.87 31.80
N GLY A 115 15.76 7.47 31.94
CA GLY A 115 15.36 8.67 31.19
C GLY A 115 15.76 10.01 31.81
N LEU A 116 16.39 10.06 33.00
CA LEU A 116 16.76 11.33 33.63
C LEU A 116 17.67 12.21 32.76
N ALA A 117 18.57 11.59 31.99
CA ALA A 117 19.48 12.31 31.09
C ALA A 117 18.75 12.97 29.91
N GLU A 118 17.61 12.42 29.49
CA GLU A 118 16.73 13.03 28.47
C GLU A 118 16.00 14.25 29.05
N GLU A 119 15.75 14.24 30.36
CA GLU A 119 14.94 15.25 31.03
C GLU A 119 15.75 16.44 31.56
N ASP A 120 16.96 16.18 32.02
CA ASP A 120 17.94 17.19 32.38
C ASP A 120 19.34 16.66 32.03
N SER A 121 19.94 17.26 31.00
CA SER A 121 21.22 16.81 30.43
C SER A 121 22.36 16.79 31.45
N ARG A 122 22.23 17.48 32.59
CA ARG A 122 23.24 17.47 33.67
C ARG A 122 23.30 16.12 34.38
N PHE A 123 22.23 15.31 34.36
CA PHE A 123 22.28 13.93 34.84
C PHE A 123 23.20 13.05 34.00
N ALA A 124 23.45 13.39 32.72
CA ALA A 124 24.38 12.63 31.88
C ALA A 124 25.82 12.69 32.41
N GLU A 125 26.24 13.83 32.96
CA GLU A 125 27.55 14.00 33.59
C GLU A 125 27.63 13.23 34.91
N LEU A 126 26.60 13.35 35.75
CA LEU A 126 26.51 12.58 36.99
C LEU A 126 26.56 11.07 36.74
N LEU A 127 25.78 10.56 35.78
CA LEU A 127 25.79 9.14 35.42
C LEU A 127 27.16 8.69 34.90
N SER A 128 27.81 9.49 34.07
CA SER A 128 29.18 9.22 33.57
C SER A 128 30.19 9.04 34.71
N ASP A 129 30.06 9.80 35.79
CA ASP A 129 30.95 9.70 36.95
C ASP A 129 30.57 8.55 37.92
N LEU A 130 29.31 8.15 37.94
CA LEU A 130 28.80 7.06 38.81
C LEU A 130 29.05 5.66 38.24
N GLN A 131 29.46 5.53 36.97
CA GLN A 131 29.53 4.24 36.29
C GLN A 131 30.84 4.06 35.51
N PRO A 132 31.30 2.81 35.34
CA PRO A 132 32.54 2.54 34.64
C PRO A 132 32.45 2.92 33.15
N GLY A 133 33.56 3.39 32.58
CA GLY A 133 33.65 3.65 31.13
C GLY A 133 33.05 4.98 30.65
N GLY A 134 32.53 5.84 31.53
CA GLY A 134 32.15 7.22 31.20
C GLY A 134 30.96 7.35 30.26
N ALA A 135 30.09 6.34 30.18
CA ALA A 135 28.88 6.45 29.39
C ALA A 135 27.94 7.53 29.96
N ARG A 136 27.23 8.25 29.10
CA ARG A 136 26.35 9.37 29.48
C ARG A 136 24.89 8.97 29.73
N THR A 137 24.57 7.70 29.54
CA THR A 137 23.24 7.10 29.77
C THR A 137 23.39 5.95 30.75
N ALA A 138 22.34 5.65 31.51
CA ALA A 138 22.44 4.69 32.60
C ALA A 138 22.81 3.28 32.10
N MET A 139 23.83 2.68 32.72
CA MET A 139 24.16 1.27 32.52
C MET A 139 23.23 0.37 33.35
N LEU A 140 23.01 -0.86 32.88
CA LEU A 140 22.17 -1.83 33.56
C LEU A 140 22.59 -2.06 35.02
N GLU A 141 23.90 -2.19 35.27
CA GLU A 141 24.43 -2.35 36.63
C GLU A 141 24.13 -1.14 37.52
N THR A 142 24.31 0.08 36.99
CA THR A 142 24.02 1.33 37.70
C THR A 142 22.54 1.40 38.08
N LEU A 143 21.63 1.05 37.16
CA LEU A 143 20.19 1.04 37.44
C LEU A 143 19.82 0.05 38.55
N GLY A 144 20.32 -1.19 38.48
CA GLY A 144 20.06 -2.17 39.53
C GLY A 144 20.57 -1.71 40.90
N ARG A 145 21.73 -1.06 40.96
CA ARG A 145 22.29 -0.52 42.21
C ARG A 145 21.51 0.68 42.75
N VAL A 146 21.08 1.62 41.90
CA VAL A 146 20.25 2.77 42.30
C VAL A 146 18.89 2.31 42.84
N VAL A 147 18.30 1.30 42.22
CA VAL A 147 17.00 0.77 42.64
C VAL A 147 17.12 -0.17 43.84
N GLY A 148 18.26 -0.85 44.00
CA GLY A 148 18.52 -1.79 45.10
C GLY A 148 18.12 -3.24 44.80
N VAL A 149 18.10 -3.63 43.52
CA VAL A 149 17.65 -4.95 43.05
C VAL A 149 18.71 -5.63 42.18
N ASP A 150 18.56 -6.93 41.93
CA ASP A 150 19.42 -7.63 40.99
C ASP A 150 19.30 -7.01 39.59
N HIS A 151 20.42 -6.45 39.11
CA HIS A 151 20.47 -5.69 37.87
C HIS A 151 20.07 -6.55 36.66
N TRP A 152 20.41 -7.84 36.63
CA TRP A 152 20.04 -8.68 35.50
C TRP A 152 18.56 -9.02 35.48
N ALA A 153 17.97 -9.38 36.62
CA ALA A 153 16.54 -9.62 36.74
C ALA A 153 15.72 -8.38 36.34
N LEU A 154 16.15 -7.19 36.80
CA LEU A 154 15.56 -5.90 36.43
C LEU A 154 15.68 -5.65 34.92
N GLY A 155 16.88 -5.76 34.37
CA GLY A 155 17.14 -5.53 32.95
C GLY A 155 16.32 -6.44 32.06
N ARG A 156 16.23 -7.72 32.42
CA ARG A 156 15.42 -8.69 31.68
C ARG A 156 13.95 -8.28 31.66
N ARG A 157 13.35 -7.90 32.80
CA ARG A 157 11.95 -7.45 32.84
C ARG A 157 11.73 -6.24 31.95
N LEU A 158 12.58 -5.21 32.05
CA LEU A 158 12.45 -3.98 31.26
C LEU A 158 12.65 -4.21 29.76
N LEU A 159 13.64 -5.02 29.37
CA LEU A 159 13.95 -5.35 27.97
C LEU A 159 12.89 -6.27 27.35
N ASP A 160 12.45 -7.30 28.09
CA ASP A 160 11.42 -8.23 27.61
C ASP A 160 10.06 -7.54 27.49
N ALA A 161 9.77 -6.57 28.38
CA ALA A 161 8.58 -5.73 28.31
C ALA A 161 8.67 -4.61 27.26
N GLY A 162 9.83 -4.37 26.62
CA GLY A 162 9.99 -3.29 25.64
C GLY A 162 9.97 -1.87 26.22
N LEU A 163 10.19 -1.72 27.53
CA LEU A 163 10.24 -0.43 28.22
C LEU A 163 11.58 0.30 28.03
N VAL A 164 12.64 -0.46 27.79
CA VAL A 164 13.98 0.05 27.46
C VAL A 164 14.60 -0.79 26.35
N GLU A 165 15.62 -0.25 25.70
CA GLU A 165 16.46 -0.94 24.71
C GLU A 165 17.94 -0.87 25.11
N ALA A 166 18.71 -1.89 24.70
CA ALA A 166 20.16 -1.90 24.91
C ALA A 166 20.87 -1.32 23.69
N ALA A 167 21.63 -0.23 23.89
CA ALA A 167 22.29 0.48 22.79
C ALA A 167 23.43 -0.32 22.12
N ASP A 168 24.15 -1.16 22.87
CA ASP A 168 25.12 -2.10 22.33
C ASP A 168 25.07 -3.44 23.09
N PRO A 169 24.39 -4.47 22.56
CA PRO A 169 24.28 -5.77 23.23
C PRO A 169 25.57 -6.61 23.14
N ARG A 170 26.63 -6.13 22.47
CA ARG A 170 27.89 -6.89 22.27
C ARG A 170 28.84 -6.80 23.46
N VAL A 171 28.67 -5.77 24.32
CA VAL A 171 29.46 -5.63 25.55
C VAL A 171 28.88 -6.52 26.67
N PRO A 172 29.62 -6.75 27.78
CA PRO A 172 29.08 -7.48 28.92
C PRO A 172 27.76 -6.87 29.42
N ARG A 173 26.81 -7.72 29.81
CA ARG A 173 25.45 -7.31 30.23
C ARG A 173 25.41 -6.21 31.28
N SER A 174 26.34 -6.23 32.24
CA SER A 174 26.45 -5.19 33.26
C SER A 174 26.75 -3.79 32.69
N GLN A 175 27.40 -3.73 31.53
CA GLN A 175 27.78 -2.51 30.81
C GLN A 175 26.79 -2.13 29.71
N TRP A 176 25.67 -2.85 29.56
CA TRP A 176 24.63 -2.47 28.61
C TRP A 176 24.08 -1.10 28.97
N VAL A 177 24.28 -0.15 28.08
CA VAL A 177 23.68 1.18 28.18
C VAL A 177 22.23 1.06 27.77
N LEU A 178 21.31 1.39 28.68
CA LEU A 178 19.88 1.31 28.42
C LEU A 178 19.35 2.67 27.96
N ARG A 179 18.43 2.65 27.01
CA ARG A 179 17.72 3.82 26.51
C ARG A 179 16.23 3.59 26.61
N VAL A 180 15.48 4.65 26.91
CA VAL A 180 14.03 4.60 26.87
C VAL A 180 13.59 4.97 25.45
N PRO A 181 12.70 4.19 24.81
CA PRO A 181 12.12 4.57 23.52
C PRO A 181 11.48 5.96 23.61
N SER A 182 11.80 6.85 22.67
CA SER A 182 11.37 8.26 22.72
C SER A 182 9.85 8.40 22.78
N GLY A 183 9.13 7.62 21.96
CA GLY A 183 7.67 7.65 21.94
C GLY A 183 7.04 7.23 23.27
N LEU A 184 7.62 6.22 23.94
CA LEU A 184 7.17 5.80 25.27
C LEU A 184 7.46 6.87 26.33
N TRP A 185 8.64 7.50 26.26
CA TRP A 185 9.02 8.58 27.19
C TRP A 185 8.07 9.77 27.06
N GLU A 186 7.79 10.23 25.83
CA GLU A 186 6.83 11.30 25.56
C GLU A 186 5.40 10.95 26.03
N ALA A 187 4.97 9.70 25.80
CA ALA A 187 3.67 9.22 26.27
C ALA A 187 3.59 9.27 27.80
N ILE A 188 4.63 8.80 28.50
CA ILE A 188 4.70 8.79 29.97
C ILE A 188 4.66 10.21 30.56
N ARG A 189 5.24 11.19 29.88
CA ARG A 189 5.16 12.62 30.25
C ARG A 189 3.77 13.22 30.09
N GLY A 190 2.88 12.55 29.37
CA GLY A 190 1.55 13.03 29.05
C GLY A 190 1.46 13.93 27.83
N PHE A 191 2.46 13.89 26.93
CA PHE A 191 2.33 14.59 25.66
C PHE A 191 1.36 13.85 24.75
N ALA A 192 0.30 14.54 24.31
CA ALA A 192 -0.71 13.95 23.41
C ALA A 192 -0.20 13.79 21.97
N ALA A 193 0.74 14.63 21.55
CA ALA A 193 1.38 14.60 20.23
C ALA A 193 2.71 13.84 20.31
N VAL A 194 2.63 12.55 20.66
CA VAL A 194 3.80 11.66 20.60
C VAL A 194 4.20 11.49 19.15
N ALA A 195 5.49 11.64 18.84
CA ALA A 195 6.03 11.26 17.53
C ALA A 195 6.29 9.75 17.54
N PRO A 196 5.46 8.93 16.86
CA PRO A 196 5.67 7.49 16.84
C PRO A 196 6.92 7.12 16.03
N GLU A 197 7.47 5.94 16.29
CA GLU A 197 8.64 5.40 15.57
C GLU A 197 8.34 5.13 14.08
N PRO A 198 9.37 4.98 13.22
CA PRO A 198 9.17 4.56 11.84
C PRO A 198 8.29 3.32 11.74
N GLY A 199 7.31 3.36 10.83
CA GLY A 199 6.34 2.29 10.63
C GLY A 199 5.15 2.30 11.60
N MET A 200 5.09 3.27 12.51
CA MET A 200 3.98 3.51 13.42
C MET A 200 3.34 4.89 13.18
N GLU A 201 2.02 4.99 13.36
CA GLU A 201 1.26 6.23 13.18
C GLU A 201 0.11 6.31 14.19
N LEU A 202 0.09 7.36 15.03
CA LEU A 202 -0.93 7.56 16.06
C LEU A 202 -2.06 8.43 15.52
N ARG A 203 -3.31 7.95 15.66
CA ARG A 203 -4.53 8.63 15.23
C ARG A 203 -5.49 8.86 16.39
N TRP A 204 -5.73 10.12 16.71
CA TRP A 204 -6.74 10.57 17.69
C TRP A 204 -8.05 10.99 17.04
N GLU A 205 -7.95 11.57 15.84
CA GLU A 205 -9.10 11.95 15.03
C GLU A 205 -9.60 10.72 14.27
N LEU A 206 -10.70 10.16 14.77
CA LEU A 206 -11.30 8.93 14.27
C LEU A 206 -12.73 9.21 13.80
N PRO A 207 -13.21 8.57 12.73
CA PRO A 207 -14.55 8.79 12.21
C PRO A 207 -15.62 8.20 13.13
N ASP A 208 -16.84 8.74 13.10
CA ASP A 208 -18.00 8.07 13.69
C ASP A 208 -18.49 6.96 12.75
N ALA A 209 -18.99 5.86 13.29
CA ALA A 209 -19.52 4.77 12.46
C ALA A 209 -20.66 5.23 11.52
N ARG A 210 -21.39 6.30 11.88
CA ARG A 210 -22.46 6.92 11.07
C ARG A 210 -21.95 7.79 9.92
N GLU A 211 -20.69 8.22 9.98
CA GLU A 211 -20.04 8.99 8.91
C GLU A 211 -19.56 8.08 7.78
N LEU A 212 -19.40 6.78 8.05
CA LEU A 212 -18.97 5.78 7.07
C LEU A 212 -20.13 5.34 6.18
N VAL A 213 -19.92 5.38 4.87
CA VAL A 213 -20.89 4.86 3.90
C VAL A 213 -20.64 3.37 3.69
N LEU A 214 -21.37 2.55 4.46
CA LEU A 214 -21.23 1.10 4.45
C LEU A 214 -22.52 0.42 3.98
N ALA A 215 -22.39 -0.79 3.42
CA ALA A 215 -23.54 -1.63 3.13
C ALA A 215 -24.34 -1.91 4.43
N PRO A 216 -25.68 -1.93 4.41
CA PRO A 216 -26.50 -1.98 5.62
C PRO A 216 -26.16 -3.12 6.60
N GLY A 217 -25.86 -4.31 6.07
CA GLY A 217 -25.44 -5.45 6.89
C GLY A 217 -24.07 -5.28 7.55
N VAL A 218 -23.15 -4.58 6.89
CA VAL A 218 -21.82 -4.25 7.44
C VAL A 218 -21.96 -3.15 8.50
N ALA A 219 -22.73 -2.10 8.22
CA ALA A 219 -22.98 -1.00 9.16
C ALA A 219 -23.55 -1.50 10.49
N ALA A 220 -24.54 -2.41 10.45
CA ALA A 220 -25.11 -3.03 11.64
C ALA A 220 -24.05 -3.78 12.46
N ARG A 221 -23.19 -4.56 11.80
CA ARG A 221 -22.09 -5.29 12.47
C ARG A 221 -21.07 -4.33 13.09
N VAL A 222 -20.69 -3.26 12.39
CA VAL A 222 -19.77 -2.23 12.93
C VAL A 222 -20.32 -1.60 14.20
N HIS A 223 -21.63 -1.35 14.26
CA HIS A 223 -22.28 -0.82 15.46
C HIS A 223 -22.25 -1.79 16.66
N GLU A 224 -22.30 -3.10 16.42
CA GLU A 224 -22.28 -4.11 17.49
C GLU A 224 -20.86 -4.46 17.99
N LEU A 225 -19.83 -4.28 17.15
CA LEU A 225 -18.44 -4.67 17.46
C LEU A 225 -17.89 -4.12 18.78
N PRO A 226 -18.06 -2.83 19.14
CA PRO A 226 -17.54 -2.30 20.40
C PRO A 226 -18.07 -3.06 21.62
N ALA A 227 -19.35 -3.45 21.62
CA ALA A 227 -19.94 -4.20 22.72
C ALA A 227 -19.42 -5.65 22.80
N VAL A 228 -19.07 -6.25 21.66
CA VAL A 228 -18.46 -7.59 21.60
C VAL A 228 -17.03 -7.56 22.16
N LEU A 229 -16.25 -6.55 21.77
CA LEU A 229 -14.87 -6.35 22.23
C LEU A 229 -14.81 -5.98 23.72
N ALA A 230 -15.67 -5.05 24.18
CA ALA A 230 -15.70 -4.61 25.57
C ALA A 230 -16.14 -5.69 26.57
N ARG A 231 -16.94 -6.67 26.13
CA ARG A 231 -17.32 -7.84 26.95
C ARG A 231 -16.28 -8.96 26.91
N GLU A 232 -15.09 -8.66 26.37
CA GLU A 232 -13.99 -9.58 26.11
C GLU A 232 -14.40 -10.79 25.26
N ARG A 233 -15.55 -10.82 24.59
CA ARG A 233 -16.00 -12.01 23.84
C ARG A 233 -15.13 -12.27 22.62
N ALA A 234 -14.51 -11.22 22.09
CA ALA A 234 -13.43 -11.27 21.12
C ALA A 234 -12.29 -10.37 21.61
N SER A 235 -11.04 -10.78 21.37
CA SER A 235 -9.85 -9.98 21.65
C SER A 235 -9.23 -9.37 20.39
N THR A 236 -9.66 -9.83 19.21
CA THR A 236 -9.09 -9.36 17.94
C THR A 236 -10.16 -9.09 16.89
N LEU A 237 -10.14 -7.90 16.31
CA LEU A 237 -10.94 -7.53 15.15
C LEU A 237 -10.12 -7.70 13.87
N VAL A 238 -10.61 -8.50 12.94
CA VAL A 238 -10.00 -8.64 11.61
C VAL A 238 -10.89 -7.94 10.60
N VAL A 239 -10.39 -6.92 9.90
CA VAL A 239 -11.12 -6.22 8.83
C VAL A 239 -10.47 -6.55 7.49
N ARG A 240 -11.25 -7.14 6.59
CA ARG A 240 -10.81 -7.54 5.24
C ARG A 240 -11.56 -6.70 4.21
N GLY A 241 -10.85 -6.19 3.21
CA GLY A 241 -11.45 -5.46 2.10
C GLY A 241 -10.43 -5.15 1.01
N MET A 242 -10.89 -4.66 -0.14
CA MET A 242 -10.00 -4.14 -1.18
C MET A 242 -9.09 -3.04 -0.62
N ARG A 243 -7.84 -2.93 -1.07
CA ARG A 243 -7.01 -1.79 -0.61
C ARG A 243 -7.62 -0.48 -1.10
N GLY A 244 -7.40 0.59 -0.34
CA GLY A 244 -8.05 1.88 -0.61
C GLY A 244 -9.52 1.95 -0.19
N SER A 245 -10.12 0.87 0.33
CA SER A 245 -11.44 0.92 1.00
C SER A 245 -11.34 1.50 2.42
N ASP A 246 -12.49 1.67 3.08
CA ASP A 246 -12.60 2.21 4.44
C ASP A 246 -12.23 1.21 5.55
N ARG A 247 -11.42 0.19 5.24
CA ARG A 247 -10.99 -0.84 6.20
C ARG A 247 -10.32 -0.30 7.46
N GLU A 248 -9.45 0.71 7.32
CA GLU A 248 -8.78 1.36 8.45
C GLU A 248 -9.74 2.31 9.18
N GLU A 249 -10.62 3.00 8.44
CA GLU A 249 -11.63 3.90 9.00
C GLU A 249 -12.69 3.15 9.82
N VAL A 250 -13.03 1.91 9.42
CA VAL A 250 -13.90 1.03 10.21
C VAL A 250 -13.27 0.67 11.55
N VAL A 251 -11.97 0.35 11.58
CA VAL A 251 -11.26 0.14 12.85
C VAL A 251 -11.25 1.42 13.68
N GLY A 252 -11.01 2.57 13.04
CA GLY A 252 -11.09 3.88 13.68
C GLY A 252 -12.45 4.15 14.33
N ALA A 253 -13.56 3.86 13.64
CA ALA A 253 -14.90 4.03 14.18
C ALA A 253 -15.20 3.11 15.38
N VAL A 254 -14.69 1.87 15.34
CA VAL A 254 -14.77 0.95 16.48
C VAL A 254 -13.94 1.47 17.66
N ALA A 255 -12.71 1.93 17.41
CA ALA A 255 -11.82 2.49 18.43
C ALA A 255 -12.41 3.76 19.06
N ARG A 256 -12.99 4.67 18.26
CA ARG A 256 -13.71 5.86 18.75
C ARG A 256 -14.85 5.48 19.69
N SER A 257 -15.62 4.45 19.34
CA SER A 257 -16.74 3.96 20.18
C SER A 257 -16.26 3.31 21.49
N LEU A 258 -15.04 2.78 21.50
CA LEU A 258 -14.36 2.27 22.70
C LEU A 258 -13.67 3.38 23.51
N GLY A 259 -13.61 4.62 23.00
CA GLY A 259 -12.98 5.76 23.68
C GLY A 259 -11.44 5.74 23.64
N VAL A 260 -10.84 4.98 22.72
CA VAL A 260 -9.39 4.80 22.58
C VAL A 260 -8.86 5.38 21.26
N ALA A 261 -7.59 5.77 21.23
CA ALA A 261 -6.90 6.13 20.00
C ALA A 261 -6.60 4.89 19.14
N VAL A 262 -6.05 5.08 17.94
CA VAL A 262 -5.49 3.98 17.14
C VAL A 262 -3.99 4.21 16.93
N LEU A 263 -3.18 3.21 17.25
CA LEU A 263 -1.78 3.15 16.81
C LEU A 263 -1.71 2.21 15.60
N ARG A 264 -1.63 2.79 14.41
CA ARG A 264 -1.42 2.06 13.15
C ARG A 264 0.03 1.58 13.10
N VAL A 265 0.23 0.30 12.83
CA VAL A 265 1.53 -0.36 12.71
C VAL A 265 1.58 -1.08 11.37
N ASP A 266 2.62 -0.85 10.58
CA ASP A 266 2.80 -1.60 9.34
C ASP A 266 3.21 -3.07 9.57
N GLY A 267 3.06 -3.89 8.54
CA GLY A 267 3.34 -5.32 8.63
C GLY A 267 4.82 -5.65 8.88
N GLU A 268 5.76 -4.80 8.44
CA GLU A 268 7.19 -5.00 8.64
C GLU A 268 7.56 -4.79 10.11
N THR A 269 7.06 -3.71 10.70
CA THR A 269 7.24 -3.38 12.12
C THR A 269 6.58 -4.41 13.02
N ALA A 270 5.43 -4.95 12.63
CA ALA A 270 4.76 -6.01 13.38
C ALA A 270 5.45 -7.38 13.26
N ALA A 271 6.21 -7.62 12.19
CA ALA A 271 6.98 -8.85 12.01
C ALA A 271 8.33 -8.82 12.74
N ASP A 272 8.90 -7.62 12.95
CA ASP A 272 10.12 -7.45 13.74
C ASP A 272 9.84 -7.57 15.24
N GLU A 273 10.42 -8.58 15.89
CA GLU A 273 10.16 -8.88 17.30
C GLU A 273 10.57 -7.73 18.23
N ALA A 274 11.68 -7.06 17.94
CA ALA A 274 12.16 -5.95 18.76
C ALA A 274 11.20 -4.76 18.71
N SER A 275 10.72 -4.41 17.51
CA SER A 275 9.75 -3.32 17.31
C SER A 275 8.37 -3.67 17.84
N TRP A 276 7.92 -4.92 17.66
CA TRP A 276 6.64 -5.38 18.19
C TRP A 276 6.56 -5.34 19.72
N ARG A 277 7.68 -5.60 20.42
CA ARG A 277 7.75 -5.45 21.89
C ARG A 277 7.50 -4.02 22.36
N ARG A 278 7.83 -3.00 21.56
CA ARG A 278 7.62 -1.58 21.92
C ARG A 278 6.17 -1.12 21.73
N VAL A 279 5.42 -1.79 20.86
CA VAL A 279 4.02 -1.45 20.54
C VAL A 279 3.12 -1.58 21.77
N GLY A 280 3.26 -2.65 22.55
CA GLY A 280 2.36 -2.93 23.67
C GLY A 280 2.42 -1.88 24.80
N PRO A 281 3.60 -1.59 25.37
CA PRO A 281 3.73 -0.53 26.37
C PRO A 281 3.30 0.84 25.87
N LEU A 282 3.60 1.17 24.60
CA LEU A 282 3.20 2.43 24.01
C LEU A 282 1.67 2.55 23.90
N CYS A 283 1.00 1.50 23.41
CA CYS A 283 -0.47 1.43 23.36
C CYS A 283 -1.10 1.53 24.76
N THR A 284 -0.55 0.81 25.74
CA THR A 284 -1.02 0.86 27.13
C THR A 284 -0.84 2.25 27.75
N ALA A 285 0.30 2.90 27.52
CA ALA A 285 0.59 4.24 28.00
C ALA A 285 -0.33 5.31 27.37
N LEU A 286 -0.65 5.16 26.08
CA LEU A 286 -1.48 6.11 25.33
C LEU A 286 -2.98 5.85 25.46
N GLY A 287 -3.39 4.65 25.89
CA GLY A 287 -4.78 4.21 25.75
C GLY A 287 -5.18 4.09 24.29
N ALA A 288 -4.34 3.43 23.49
CA ALA A 288 -4.53 3.24 22.05
C ALA A 288 -4.73 1.77 21.69
N LEU A 289 -5.59 1.53 20.69
CA LEU A 289 -5.79 0.25 20.05
C LEU A 289 -4.69 0.02 19.00
N PRO A 290 -3.89 -1.06 19.09
CA PRO A 290 -2.94 -1.43 18.05
C PRO A 290 -3.69 -1.94 16.81
N MET A 291 -3.42 -1.34 15.66
CA MET A 291 -3.97 -1.73 14.36
C MET A 291 -2.83 -2.12 13.43
N VAL A 292 -2.69 -3.41 13.14
CA VAL A 292 -1.67 -3.91 12.22
C VAL A 292 -2.22 -3.95 10.80
N VAL A 293 -1.56 -3.24 9.88
CA VAL A 293 -1.91 -3.23 8.47
C VAL A 293 -1.01 -4.22 7.73
N LEU A 294 -1.60 -5.34 7.32
CA LEU A 294 -0.91 -6.43 6.66
C LEU A 294 -1.21 -6.42 5.16
N ASP A 295 -0.15 -6.38 4.37
CA ASP A 295 -0.25 -6.49 2.92
C ASP A 295 0.24 -7.85 2.43
N LEU A 296 -0.66 -8.83 2.46
CA LEU A 296 -0.35 -10.23 2.18
C LEU A 296 -0.84 -10.64 0.79
N ALA A 297 0.01 -11.31 0.04
CA ALA A 297 -0.36 -11.98 -1.19
C ALA A 297 -1.14 -13.29 -0.91
N PRO A 298 -1.86 -13.84 -1.90
CA PRO A 298 -2.47 -15.16 -1.79
C PRO A 298 -1.44 -16.21 -1.41
N GLY A 299 -1.83 -17.10 -0.48
CA GLY A 299 -0.94 -18.14 0.07
C GLY A 299 0.01 -17.66 1.16
N GLU A 300 0.20 -16.34 1.34
CA GLU A 300 0.97 -15.82 2.47
C GLU A 300 0.14 -15.84 3.74
N THR A 301 0.81 -16.09 4.87
CA THR A 301 0.17 -16.09 6.19
C THR A 301 1.07 -15.40 7.19
N ALA A 302 0.59 -14.28 7.75
CA ALA A 302 1.26 -13.63 8.86
C ALA A 302 0.92 -14.31 10.18
N THR A 303 1.90 -14.35 11.10
CA THR A 303 1.64 -14.76 12.48
C THR A 303 1.46 -13.52 13.32
N LEU A 304 0.27 -13.34 13.89
CA LEU A 304 -0.05 -12.23 14.77
C LEU A 304 -0.07 -12.72 16.22
N ALA A 305 0.80 -12.13 17.03
CA ALA A 305 0.83 -12.31 18.47
C ALA A 305 0.20 -11.09 19.16
N SER A 306 -0.28 -11.26 20.39
CA SER A 306 -0.67 -10.10 21.20
C SER A 306 0.59 -9.26 21.52
N PRO A 307 0.53 -7.92 21.44
CA PRO A 307 1.64 -7.08 21.87
C PRO A 307 1.95 -7.33 23.36
N PRO A 308 3.21 -7.55 23.74
CA PRO A 308 3.58 -7.74 25.15
C PRO A 308 3.18 -6.53 26.00
N GLY A 309 2.57 -6.75 27.17
CA GLY A 309 2.16 -5.68 28.06
C GLY A 309 0.93 -4.87 27.60
N TYR A 310 0.14 -5.42 26.68
CA TYR A 310 -1.15 -4.86 26.26
C TYR A 310 -2.26 -5.91 26.37
N ASP A 311 -3.26 -5.61 27.19
CA ASP A 311 -4.39 -6.52 27.49
C ASP A 311 -5.68 -6.14 26.74
N GLY A 312 -5.64 -5.06 25.94
CA GLY A 312 -6.80 -4.57 25.20
C GLY A 312 -7.07 -5.31 23.89
N PRO A 313 -8.08 -4.90 23.12
CA PRO A 313 -8.38 -5.45 21.81
C PRO A 313 -7.30 -5.07 20.77
N LEU A 314 -6.99 -6.00 19.86
CA LEU A 314 -6.09 -5.82 18.71
C LEU A 314 -6.92 -5.71 17.42
N ALA A 315 -6.48 -4.91 16.45
CA ALA A 315 -7.04 -4.95 15.10
C ALA A 315 -6.00 -5.41 14.08
N ALA A 316 -6.45 -6.20 13.11
CA ALA A 316 -5.69 -6.57 11.92
C ALA A 316 -6.47 -6.14 10.67
N VAL A 317 -5.83 -5.36 9.82
CA VAL A 317 -6.39 -4.89 8.55
C VAL A 317 -5.69 -5.61 7.41
N LEU A 318 -6.47 -6.27 6.57
CA LEU A 318 -5.95 -7.05 5.44
C LEU A 318 -6.59 -6.62 4.13
N ALA A 319 -5.93 -7.00 3.03
CA ALA A 319 -6.58 -7.13 1.74
C ALA A 319 -7.65 -8.25 1.75
N GLY A 320 -8.35 -8.42 0.63
CA GLY A 320 -9.30 -9.54 0.47
C GLY A 320 -8.64 -10.92 0.58
N GLU A 321 -7.34 -11.02 0.30
CA GLU A 321 -6.55 -12.26 0.29
C GLU A 321 -5.54 -12.31 1.46
N GLY A 322 -4.87 -13.45 1.64
CA GLY A 322 -3.86 -13.66 2.68
C GLY A 322 -4.41 -14.14 4.04
N GLY A 323 -3.63 -14.96 4.74
CA GLY A 323 -3.99 -15.57 6.02
C GLY A 323 -3.42 -14.84 7.24
N VAL A 324 -4.10 -14.94 8.37
CA VAL A 324 -3.51 -14.60 9.68
C VAL A 324 -3.67 -15.79 10.61
N ARG A 325 -2.61 -16.12 11.34
CA ARG A 325 -2.59 -17.16 12.38
C ARG A 325 -1.97 -16.62 13.65
N GLY A 326 -2.01 -17.39 14.74
CA GLY A 326 -1.36 -17.05 16.00
C GLY A 326 -2.34 -16.96 17.17
N GLN A 327 -1.81 -16.75 18.37
CA GLN A 327 -2.61 -16.75 19.60
C GLN A 327 -3.67 -15.65 19.59
N ALA A 328 -3.38 -14.49 19.00
CA ALA A 328 -4.33 -13.41 18.87
C ALA A 328 -5.57 -13.80 18.04
N MET A 329 -5.48 -14.83 17.19
CA MET A 329 -6.61 -15.26 16.35
C MET A 329 -7.61 -16.17 17.07
N LEU A 330 -7.28 -16.71 18.25
CA LEU A 330 -8.14 -17.67 18.98
C LEU A 330 -9.51 -17.10 19.35
N ARG A 331 -9.60 -15.78 19.54
CA ARG A 331 -10.84 -15.06 19.86
C ARG A 331 -11.04 -13.90 18.87
N SER A 332 -10.86 -14.19 17.58
CA SER A 332 -11.02 -13.19 16.52
C SER A 332 -12.45 -13.10 16.00
N VAL A 333 -12.85 -11.90 15.58
CA VAL A 333 -14.06 -11.65 14.79
C VAL A 333 -13.66 -11.01 13.46
N THR A 334 -14.11 -11.60 12.36
CA THR A 334 -13.80 -11.10 11.01
C THR A 334 -14.96 -10.32 10.43
N LEU A 335 -14.68 -9.11 9.97
CA LEU A 335 -15.57 -8.26 9.19
C LEU A 335 -15.02 -8.15 7.77
N GLU A 336 -15.85 -8.52 6.79
CA GLU A 336 -15.53 -8.38 5.37
C GLU A 336 -16.26 -7.17 4.79
N LEU A 337 -15.51 -6.30 4.12
CA LEU A 337 -15.98 -5.14 3.39
C LEU A 337 -16.12 -5.54 1.91
N PRO A 338 -17.35 -5.72 1.41
CA PRO A 338 -17.58 -5.94 -0.01
C PRO A 338 -17.24 -4.68 -0.80
N PRO A 339 -16.98 -4.80 -2.13
CA PRO A 339 -16.90 -3.64 -3.00
C PRO A 339 -18.17 -2.79 -2.90
N GLU A 340 -18.00 -1.47 -2.99
CA GLU A 340 -19.08 -0.51 -2.90
C GLU A 340 -20.03 -0.67 -4.10
N GLY A 341 -21.33 -0.77 -3.83
CA GLY A 341 -22.36 -0.74 -4.86
C GLY A 341 -22.59 0.68 -5.37
N PHE A 342 -23.47 0.82 -6.36
CA PHE A 342 -23.80 2.11 -6.94
C PHE A 342 -24.34 3.10 -5.92
N ASP A 343 -25.28 2.68 -5.07
CA ASP A 343 -25.91 3.54 -4.06
C ASP A 343 -24.90 4.01 -2.98
N GLU A 344 -24.01 3.13 -2.52
CA GLU A 344 -22.93 3.52 -1.60
C GLU A 344 -22.00 4.54 -2.25
N ARG A 345 -21.59 4.29 -3.50
CA ARG A 345 -20.64 5.16 -4.19
C ARG A 345 -21.25 6.50 -4.58
N LEU A 346 -22.54 6.55 -4.91
CA LEU A 346 -23.26 7.78 -5.12
C LEU A 346 -23.21 8.65 -3.85
N ARG A 347 -23.55 8.09 -2.68
CA ARG A 347 -23.47 8.78 -1.39
C ARG A 347 -22.04 9.23 -1.04
N LEU A 348 -21.03 8.42 -1.37
CA LEU A 348 -19.62 8.80 -1.18
C LEU A 348 -19.24 10.01 -2.03
N TRP A 349 -19.66 10.06 -3.30
CA TRP A 349 -19.44 11.22 -4.15
C TRP A 349 -20.21 12.45 -3.69
N GLU A 350 -21.47 12.30 -3.26
CA GLU A 350 -22.27 13.40 -2.70
C GLU A 350 -21.60 14.02 -1.47
N GLY A 351 -21.02 13.18 -0.59
CA GLY A 351 -20.27 13.64 0.57
C GLY A 351 -18.93 14.29 0.20
N ALA A 352 -18.23 13.76 -0.79
CA ALA A 352 -16.92 14.29 -1.21
C ALA A 352 -17.04 15.59 -2.01
N LEU A 353 -18.10 15.74 -2.81
CA LEU A 353 -18.38 16.87 -3.70
C LEU A 353 -19.82 17.37 -3.48
N PRO A 354 -20.09 18.08 -2.37
CA PRO A 354 -21.44 18.54 -2.03
C PRO A 354 -21.96 19.56 -3.03
N ALA A 355 -23.29 19.59 -3.22
CA ALA A 355 -24.03 20.57 -4.03
C ALA A 355 -23.75 20.54 -5.55
N GLN A 356 -23.31 19.40 -6.10
CA GLN A 356 -23.19 19.17 -7.54
C GLN A 356 -23.75 17.79 -7.94
N PRO A 357 -24.21 17.60 -9.20
CA PRO A 357 -24.61 16.29 -9.69
C PRO A 357 -23.40 15.37 -9.80
N VAL A 358 -23.53 14.15 -9.29
CA VAL A 358 -22.42 13.18 -9.18
C VAL A 358 -22.77 11.79 -9.70
N GLU A 359 -23.98 11.60 -10.23
CA GLU A 359 -24.47 10.33 -10.78
C GLU A 359 -23.58 9.84 -11.92
N GLU A 360 -23.16 10.74 -12.81
CA GLU A 360 -22.23 10.42 -13.90
C GLU A 360 -20.86 9.98 -13.37
N LEU A 361 -20.40 10.55 -12.25
CA LEU A 361 -19.14 10.16 -11.62
C LEU A 361 -19.26 8.78 -10.94
N ALA A 362 -20.37 8.54 -10.25
CA ALA A 362 -20.66 7.26 -9.59
C ALA A 362 -20.82 6.11 -10.60
N GLU A 363 -21.36 6.36 -11.80
CA GLU A 363 -21.45 5.37 -12.88
C GLU A 363 -20.09 5.10 -13.55
N ARG A 364 -19.24 6.12 -13.70
CA ARG A 364 -18.00 6.01 -14.49
C ARG A 364 -16.77 5.56 -13.70
N PHE A 365 -16.64 5.96 -12.44
CA PHE A 365 -15.44 5.71 -11.64
C PHE A 365 -15.74 4.74 -10.49
N LEU A 366 -15.36 3.47 -10.65
CA LEU A 366 -15.62 2.42 -9.65
C LEU A 366 -14.51 2.33 -8.60
N LEU A 367 -14.17 3.46 -7.99
CA LEU A 367 -13.10 3.60 -7.01
C LEU A 367 -13.53 3.15 -5.60
N PRO A 368 -12.65 2.49 -4.85
CA PRO A 368 -12.85 2.27 -3.41
C PRO A 368 -12.99 3.59 -2.64
N ALA A 369 -13.72 3.58 -1.52
CA ALA A 369 -14.11 4.79 -0.78
C ALA A 369 -12.94 5.73 -0.40
N GLY A 370 -11.82 5.18 0.09
CA GLY A 370 -10.63 5.96 0.43
C GLY A 370 -9.93 6.57 -0.79
N HIS A 371 -9.85 5.83 -1.90
CA HIS A 371 -9.35 6.37 -3.17
C HIS A 371 -10.26 7.46 -3.73
N LEU A 372 -11.58 7.26 -3.67
CA LEU A 372 -12.57 8.24 -4.09
C LEU A 372 -12.39 9.57 -3.35
N ARG A 373 -12.26 9.57 -2.02
CA ARG A 373 -12.05 10.80 -1.24
C ARG A 373 -10.75 11.52 -1.62
N ARG A 374 -9.67 10.77 -1.87
CA ARG A 374 -8.39 11.32 -2.32
C ARG A 374 -8.52 11.95 -3.71
N VAL A 375 -9.11 11.22 -4.66
CA VAL A 375 -9.34 11.68 -6.03
C VAL A 375 -10.26 12.91 -6.06
N ALA A 376 -11.34 12.93 -5.27
CA ALA A 376 -12.24 14.08 -5.19
C ALA A 376 -11.52 15.33 -4.65
N THR A 377 -10.61 15.17 -3.69
CA THR A 377 -9.81 16.28 -3.15
C THR A 377 -8.86 16.85 -4.20
N GLU A 378 -8.19 15.99 -4.95
CA GLU A 378 -7.31 16.41 -6.05
C GLU A 378 -8.10 17.01 -7.22
N ALA A 379 -9.24 16.44 -7.58
CA ALA A 379 -10.12 16.97 -8.62
C ALA A 379 -10.67 18.36 -8.29
N ARG A 380 -10.98 18.64 -7.01
CA ARG A 380 -11.30 20.01 -6.55
C ARG A 380 -10.15 20.97 -6.75
N ALA A 381 -8.92 20.55 -6.45
CA ALA A 381 -7.73 21.38 -6.67
C ALA A 381 -7.51 21.67 -8.16
N ILE A 382 -7.71 20.68 -9.04
CA ILE A 382 -7.60 20.84 -10.49
C ILE A 382 -8.67 21.82 -11.02
N ALA A 383 -9.94 21.64 -10.63
CA ALA A 383 -11.00 22.57 -11.02
C ALA A 383 -10.72 24.01 -10.55
N ALA A 384 -10.22 24.16 -9.31
CA ALA A 384 -9.85 25.47 -8.76
C ALA A 384 -8.69 26.14 -9.53
N LEU A 385 -7.69 25.38 -9.98
CA LEU A 385 -6.60 25.90 -10.83
C LEU A 385 -7.12 26.46 -12.17
N GLU A 386 -8.18 25.85 -12.70
CA GLU A 386 -8.87 26.33 -13.90
C GLU A 386 -9.96 27.38 -13.61
N ARG A 387 -10.07 27.86 -12.36
CA ARG A 387 -11.08 28.82 -11.90
C ARG A 387 -12.52 28.34 -12.09
N ARG A 388 -12.74 27.03 -11.96
CA ARG A 388 -14.06 26.39 -11.96
C ARG A 388 -14.43 25.97 -10.54
N GLU A 389 -15.68 26.20 -10.15
CA GLU A 389 -16.20 25.76 -8.84
C GLU A 389 -16.74 24.32 -8.90
N GLN A 390 -17.21 23.89 -10.06
CA GLN A 390 -17.76 22.55 -10.28
C GLN A 390 -16.68 21.61 -10.81
N VAL A 391 -16.63 20.42 -10.20
CA VAL A 391 -15.73 19.34 -10.61
C VAL A 391 -16.41 18.50 -11.68
N GLY A 392 -15.79 18.43 -12.85
CA GLY A 392 -16.25 17.59 -13.97
C GLY A 392 -15.55 16.24 -14.03
N ALA A 393 -16.06 15.33 -14.87
CA ALA A 393 -15.44 14.04 -15.10
C ALA A 393 -13.99 14.13 -15.65
N ALA A 394 -13.63 15.22 -16.34
CA ALA A 394 -12.27 15.48 -16.79
C ALA A 394 -11.29 15.69 -15.63
N ASP A 395 -11.71 16.43 -14.60
CA ASP A 395 -10.90 16.67 -13.40
C ASP A 395 -10.65 15.38 -12.63
N VAL A 396 -11.71 14.58 -12.48
CA VAL A 396 -11.64 13.26 -11.83
C VAL A 396 -10.72 12.33 -12.61
N ARG A 397 -10.82 12.27 -13.94
CA ARG A 397 -9.88 11.50 -14.78
C ARG A 397 -8.44 11.95 -14.57
N GLN A 398 -8.19 13.26 -14.52
CA GLN A 398 -6.83 13.78 -14.31
C GLN A 398 -6.29 13.44 -12.91
N ALA A 399 -7.14 13.52 -11.87
CA ALA A 399 -6.79 13.09 -10.52
C ALA A 399 -6.53 11.57 -10.44
N CYS A 400 -7.37 10.74 -11.09
CA CYS A 400 -7.12 9.30 -11.24
C CYS A 400 -5.78 9.03 -11.91
N ARG A 401 -5.47 9.69 -13.04
CA ARG A 401 -4.17 9.57 -13.73
C ARG A 401 -2.98 9.85 -12.82
N SER A 402 -3.09 10.87 -11.98
CA SER A 402 -2.05 11.25 -11.00
C SER A 402 -1.81 10.12 -9.99
N LEU A 403 -2.89 9.60 -9.40
CA LEU A 403 -2.84 8.47 -8.48
C LEU A 403 -2.30 7.19 -9.16
N ASN A 404 -2.74 6.94 -10.39
CA ASN A 404 -2.41 5.74 -11.16
C ASN A 404 -0.93 5.68 -11.49
N ARG A 405 -0.35 6.80 -11.94
CA ARG A 405 1.07 6.86 -12.29
C ARG A 405 1.97 6.56 -11.11
N GLN A 406 1.66 7.08 -9.93
CA GLN A 406 2.45 6.84 -8.71
C GLN A 406 2.52 5.36 -8.30
N ARG A 407 1.48 4.56 -8.62
CA ARG A 407 1.34 3.18 -8.13
C ARG A 407 1.58 2.10 -9.17
N LEU A 408 1.29 2.36 -10.45
CA LEU A 408 1.39 1.36 -11.52
C LEU A 408 2.59 1.54 -12.45
N GLU A 409 3.20 2.72 -12.58
CA GLU A 409 4.31 2.92 -13.54
C GLU A 409 5.56 2.09 -13.21
N THR A 410 5.73 1.68 -11.95
CA THR A 410 6.80 0.75 -11.56
C THR A 410 6.54 -0.69 -12.01
N LEU A 411 5.29 -1.04 -12.33
CA LEU A 411 4.84 -2.40 -12.62
C LEU A 411 4.31 -2.58 -14.06
N ALA A 412 3.81 -1.53 -14.70
CA ALA A 412 3.19 -1.54 -16.02
C ALA A 412 3.46 -0.24 -16.78
N THR A 413 3.46 -0.30 -18.12
CA THR A 413 3.65 0.88 -18.97
C THR A 413 2.32 1.56 -19.25
N HIS A 414 2.20 2.85 -18.94
CA HIS A 414 1.05 3.64 -19.36
C HIS A 414 1.01 3.78 -20.89
N VAL A 415 -0.15 3.56 -21.49
CA VAL A 415 -0.39 3.73 -22.93
C VAL A 415 -1.49 4.78 -23.11
N GLU A 416 -1.19 5.87 -23.82
CA GLU A 416 -2.17 6.95 -24.02
C GLU A 416 -3.42 6.43 -24.75
N PRO A 417 -4.61 6.51 -24.11
CA PRO A 417 -5.88 6.26 -24.76
C PRO A 417 -6.08 7.28 -25.89
N ALA A 418 -6.38 6.80 -27.10
CA ALA A 418 -6.53 7.68 -28.26
C ALA A 418 -7.35 7.01 -29.37
N GLY A 419 -7.99 7.85 -30.18
CA GLY A 419 -8.77 7.46 -31.35
C GLY A 419 -10.24 7.19 -31.02
N THR A 420 -11.00 6.94 -32.08
CA THR A 420 -12.41 6.50 -32.07
C THR A 420 -12.53 5.22 -32.87
N TRP A 421 -13.67 4.52 -32.79
CA TRP A 421 -13.89 3.32 -33.62
C TRP A 421 -13.78 3.58 -35.12
N GLU A 422 -14.03 4.81 -35.58
CA GLU A 422 -13.88 5.23 -36.99
C GLU A 422 -12.42 5.22 -37.46
N SER A 423 -11.46 5.31 -36.54
CA SER A 423 -10.03 5.22 -36.84
C SER A 423 -9.52 3.78 -36.98
N LEU A 424 -10.38 2.79 -36.69
CA LEU A 424 -10.04 1.36 -36.74
C LEU A 424 -10.86 0.66 -37.84
N VAL A 425 -10.19 0.38 -38.96
CA VAL A 425 -10.79 -0.40 -40.05
C VAL A 425 -10.67 -1.88 -39.75
N VAL A 426 -11.81 -2.56 -39.58
CA VAL A 426 -11.92 -3.99 -39.32
C VAL A 426 -13.17 -4.56 -39.99
N SER A 427 -13.21 -5.89 -40.15
CA SER A 427 -14.41 -6.56 -40.65
C SER A 427 -15.65 -6.26 -39.81
N GLU A 428 -16.83 -6.25 -40.44
CA GLU A 428 -18.11 -6.00 -39.77
C GLU A 428 -18.32 -6.93 -38.55
N ARG A 429 -17.90 -8.19 -38.66
CA ARG A 429 -17.96 -9.17 -37.56
C ARG A 429 -17.07 -8.77 -36.38
N THR A 430 -15.85 -8.31 -36.65
CA THR A 430 -14.91 -7.84 -35.62
C THR A 430 -15.44 -6.58 -34.96
N GLY A 431 -15.92 -5.61 -35.76
CA GLY A 431 -16.55 -4.37 -35.27
C GLY A 431 -17.74 -4.63 -34.37
N ALA A 432 -18.65 -5.53 -34.75
CA ALA A 432 -19.80 -5.89 -33.93
C ALA A 432 -19.42 -6.46 -32.55
N ARG A 433 -18.34 -7.27 -32.49
CA ARG A 433 -17.81 -7.82 -31.22
C ARG A 433 -17.12 -6.76 -30.36
N LEU A 434 -16.45 -5.78 -30.96
CA LEU A 434 -15.87 -4.64 -30.23
C LEU A 434 -16.96 -3.77 -29.60
N LEU A 435 -18.04 -3.50 -30.33
CA LEU A 435 -19.20 -2.76 -29.80
C LEU A 435 -19.97 -3.56 -28.73
N GLU A 436 -20.00 -4.89 -28.81
CA GLU A 436 -20.50 -5.75 -27.72
C GLU A 436 -19.63 -5.64 -26.48
N LEU A 437 -18.31 -5.69 -26.63
CA LEU A 437 -17.36 -5.51 -25.53
C LEU A 437 -17.51 -4.14 -24.86
N GLU A 438 -17.59 -3.06 -25.64
CA GLU A 438 -17.79 -1.71 -25.10
C GLU A 438 -19.08 -1.63 -24.26
N ARG A 439 -20.20 -2.16 -24.77
CA ARG A 439 -21.48 -2.21 -24.03
C ARG A 439 -21.36 -3.04 -22.75
N ARG A 440 -20.68 -4.18 -22.80
CA ARG A 440 -20.44 -5.03 -21.62
C ARG A 440 -19.61 -4.30 -20.55
N CYS A 441 -18.60 -3.52 -20.96
CA CYS A 441 -17.79 -2.67 -20.08
C CYS A 441 -18.61 -1.54 -19.46
N ARG A 442 -19.36 -0.77 -20.26
CA ARG A 442 -20.20 0.35 -19.76
C ARG A 442 -21.26 -0.10 -18.76
N HIS A 443 -21.82 -1.29 -18.93
CA HIS A 443 -22.88 -1.81 -18.06
C HIS A 443 -22.39 -2.84 -17.03
N ARG A 444 -21.08 -2.91 -16.77
CA ARG A 444 -20.47 -4.02 -16.01
C ARG A 444 -20.95 -4.16 -14.56
N GLU A 445 -21.40 -3.08 -13.95
CA GLU A 445 -21.98 -3.09 -12.60
C GLU A 445 -23.51 -3.27 -12.64
N ARG A 446 -24.22 -2.45 -13.42
CA ARG A 446 -25.69 -2.47 -13.56
C ARG A 446 -26.25 -3.81 -14.05
N ILE A 447 -25.47 -4.57 -14.81
CA ILE A 447 -25.87 -5.91 -15.24
C ILE A 447 -26.11 -6.83 -14.04
N LEU A 448 -25.29 -6.72 -12.98
CA LEU A 448 -25.37 -7.58 -11.78
C LEU A 448 -26.69 -7.36 -11.02
N GLU A 449 -27.14 -6.11 -10.92
CA GLU A 449 -28.42 -5.74 -10.31
C GLU A 449 -29.62 -6.27 -11.08
N ARG A 450 -29.48 -6.50 -12.39
CA ARG A 450 -30.56 -7.01 -13.24
C ARG A 450 -30.50 -8.53 -13.44
N LEU A 451 -29.41 -9.18 -13.05
CA LEU A 451 -29.29 -10.63 -13.10
C LEU A 451 -30.29 -11.30 -12.15
N ALA A 452 -30.78 -12.47 -12.58
CA ALA A 452 -31.57 -13.34 -11.72
C ALA A 452 -30.75 -13.73 -10.46
N PRO A 453 -31.37 -13.88 -9.29
CA PRO A 453 -30.66 -14.22 -8.05
C PRO A 453 -29.75 -15.46 -8.15
N SER A 454 -30.16 -16.46 -8.95
CA SER A 454 -29.38 -17.68 -9.21
C SER A 454 -28.07 -17.45 -9.97
N LEU A 455 -27.96 -16.37 -10.73
CA LEU A 455 -26.76 -16.00 -11.48
C LEU A 455 -25.87 -15.00 -10.74
N ARG A 456 -26.42 -14.28 -9.74
CA ARG A 456 -25.68 -13.25 -8.99
C ARG A 456 -24.55 -13.81 -8.13
N ALA A 457 -24.73 -15.00 -7.55
CA ALA A 457 -23.77 -15.57 -6.59
C ALA A 457 -22.38 -15.90 -7.17
N GLY A 458 -22.24 -15.98 -8.50
CA GLY A 458 -20.97 -16.21 -9.20
C GLY A 458 -20.65 -15.16 -10.25
N ALA A 459 -21.41 -14.07 -10.34
CA ALA A 459 -21.18 -13.02 -11.33
C ALA A 459 -20.21 -11.98 -10.76
N THR A 460 -19.22 -11.61 -11.57
CA THR A 460 -18.28 -10.53 -11.26
C THR A 460 -18.59 -9.29 -12.09
N ARG A 461 -18.24 -8.10 -11.58
CA ARG A 461 -18.28 -6.87 -12.40
C ARG A 461 -17.10 -6.79 -13.38
N GLY A 462 -16.16 -7.74 -13.30
CA GLY A 462 -15.03 -7.80 -14.21
C GLY A 462 -15.46 -8.07 -15.65
N VAL A 463 -14.66 -7.58 -16.59
CA VAL A 463 -14.82 -7.86 -18.02
C VAL A 463 -13.49 -8.32 -18.58
N ARG A 464 -13.49 -9.52 -19.15
CA ARG A 464 -12.31 -10.19 -19.70
C ARG A 464 -12.48 -10.33 -21.20
N ALA A 465 -11.61 -9.68 -21.96
CA ALA A 465 -11.60 -9.74 -23.40
C ALA A 465 -10.34 -10.45 -23.91
N LEU A 466 -10.49 -11.26 -24.96
CA LEU A 466 -9.38 -11.87 -25.68
C LEU A 466 -9.33 -11.37 -27.11
N PHE A 467 -8.22 -10.74 -27.49
CA PHE A 467 -7.94 -10.23 -28.83
C PHE A 467 -6.99 -11.17 -29.55
N THR A 468 -7.50 -11.91 -30.53
CA THR A 468 -6.74 -12.88 -31.32
C THR A 468 -6.48 -12.38 -32.74
N GLY A 469 -5.31 -12.60 -33.30
CA GLY A 469 -5.03 -12.26 -34.71
C GLY A 469 -3.56 -12.04 -34.98
N ALA A 470 -3.15 -11.99 -36.26
CA ALA A 470 -1.76 -11.76 -36.63
C ALA A 470 -1.21 -10.42 -36.11
N SER A 471 0.11 -10.27 -36.06
CA SER A 471 0.73 -8.99 -35.68
C SER A 471 0.33 -7.89 -36.66
N GLY A 472 0.17 -6.65 -36.18
CA GLY A 472 -0.20 -5.51 -37.03
C GLY A 472 -1.67 -5.44 -37.48
N THR A 473 -2.57 -6.26 -36.92
CA THR A 473 -4.01 -6.25 -37.25
C THR A 473 -4.87 -5.31 -36.39
N GLY A 474 -4.25 -4.48 -35.53
CA GLY A 474 -4.97 -3.46 -34.76
C GLY A 474 -5.41 -3.83 -33.34
N LYS A 475 -4.99 -4.99 -32.78
CA LYS A 475 -5.33 -5.42 -31.41
C LYS A 475 -5.04 -4.37 -30.33
N THR A 476 -3.81 -3.87 -30.27
CA THR A 476 -3.39 -2.83 -29.31
C THR A 476 -4.10 -1.51 -29.56
N MET A 477 -4.40 -1.19 -30.83
CA MET A 477 -5.14 0.02 -31.20
C MET A 477 -6.59 -0.05 -30.72
N ALA A 478 -7.24 -1.21 -30.86
CA ALA A 478 -8.58 -1.45 -30.34
C ALA A 478 -8.65 -1.30 -28.81
N ALA A 479 -7.62 -1.74 -28.08
CA ALA A 479 -7.54 -1.51 -26.63
C ALA A 479 -7.43 -0.01 -26.28
N ARG A 480 -6.64 0.76 -27.04
CA ARG A 480 -6.50 2.22 -26.86
C ARG A 480 -7.79 2.96 -27.13
N ILE A 481 -8.50 2.58 -28.18
CA ILE A 481 -9.81 3.16 -28.53
C ILE A 481 -10.84 2.79 -27.46
N LEU A 482 -10.90 1.53 -27.04
CA LEU A 482 -11.81 1.10 -25.97
C LEU A 482 -11.58 1.88 -24.67
N ALA A 483 -10.32 2.09 -24.27
CA ALA A 483 -9.99 2.91 -23.11
C ALA A 483 -10.45 4.37 -23.28
N ALA A 484 -10.26 4.95 -24.47
CA ALA A 484 -10.70 6.31 -24.78
C ALA A 484 -12.24 6.46 -24.72
N GLU A 485 -12.98 5.52 -25.32
CA GLU A 485 -14.44 5.48 -25.31
C GLU A 485 -15.03 5.31 -23.91
N LEU A 486 -14.35 4.53 -23.06
CA LEU A 486 -14.71 4.35 -21.65
C LEU A 486 -14.25 5.51 -20.76
N GLY A 487 -13.35 6.38 -21.25
CA GLY A 487 -12.74 7.44 -20.45
C GLY A 487 -11.82 6.91 -19.35
N MET A 488 -11.20 5.75 -19.54
CA MET A 488 -10.32 5.08 -18.58
C MET A 488 -8.85 5.18 -19.04
N ASP A 489 -7.93 5.09 -18.09
CA ASP A 489 -6.50 4.95 -18.44
C ASP A 489 -6.21 3.51 -18.87
N LEU A 490 -5.22 3.36 -19.77
CA LEU A 490 -4.76 2.08 -20.28
C LEU A 490 -3.34 1.79 -19.78
N PHE A 491 -3.17 0.66 -19.10
CA PHE A 491 -1.87 0.16 -18.67
C PHE A 491 -1.54 -1.13 -19.39
N ARG A 492 -0.37 -1.20 -19.99
CA ARG A 492 0.15 -2.39 -20.66
C ARG A 492 1.14 -3.12 -19.78
N VAL A 493 0.91 -4.40 -19.59
CA VAL A 493 1.81 -5.33 -18.89
C VAL A 493 2.48 -6.20 -19.93
N ASP A 494 3.81 -6.17 -19.94
CA ASP A 494 4.64 -7.14 -20.67
C ASP A 494 4.90 -8.34 -19.74
N LEU A 495 4.22 -9.45 -20.01
CA LEU A 495 4.36 -10.66 -19.21
C LEU A 495 5.76 -11.27 -19.30
N ALA A 496 6.43 -11.16 -20.45
CA ALA A 496 7.79 -11.68 -20.61
C ALA A 496 8.79 -10.92 -19.73
N ALA A 497 8.57 -9.62 -19.52
CA ALA A 497 9.36 -8.82 -18.59
C ALA A 497 9.09 -9.16 -17.11
N VAL A 498 7.86 -9.55 -16.76
CA VAL A 498 7.46 -9.93 -15.39
C VAL A 498 8.00 -11.31 -15.00
N VAL A 499 7.99 -12.28 -15.93
CA VAL A 499 8.44 -13.66 -15.70
C VAL A 499 9.97 -13.76 -15.62
N ASN A 500 10.71 -13.03 -16.48
CA ASN A 500 12.16 -13.20 -16.60
C ASN A 500 12.98 -12.55 -15.48
N LYS A 501 12.48 -11.51 -14.81
CA LYS A 501 13.28 -10.79 -13.81
C LYS A 501 13.34 -11.47 -12.44
N TYR A 502 12.41 -12.37 -12.11
CA TYR A 502 12.24 -12.88 -10.74
C TYR A 502 11.69 -14.32 -10.68
N VAL A 503 12.53 -15.30 -10.99
CA VAL A 503 12.19 -16.73 -10.79
C VAL A 503 11.87 -16.97 -9.30
N GLY A 504 10.59 -17.21 -8.98
CA GLY A 504 10.10 -17.46 -7.62
C GLY A 504 9.19 -16.38 -7.02
N GLU A 505 9.02 -15.22 -7.67
CA GLU A 505 8.12 -14.13 -7.22
C GLU A 505 7.03 -13.74 -8.24
N THR A 506 6.94 -14.44 -9.38
CA THR A 506 6.04 -14.12 -10.50
C THR A 506 4.57 -13.99 -10.06
N GLU A 507 4.04 -14.95 -9.28
CA GLU A 507 2.64 -14.94 -8.82
C GLU A 507 2.33 -13.73 -7.93
N LYS A 508 3.25 -13.38 -7.02
CA LYS A 508 3.09 -12.21 -6.14
C LYS A 508 3.08 -10.92 -6.94
N ASN A 509 3.94 -10.82 -7.96
CA ASN A 509 3.99 -9.65 -8.82
C ASN A 509 2.75 -9.53 -9.70
N LEU A 510 2.27 -10.62 -10.30
CA LEU A 510 1.01 -10.65 -11.04
C LEU A 510 -0.18 -10.30 -10.15
N HIS A 511 -0.23 -10.85 -8.92
CA HIS A 511 -1.24 -10.49 -7.93
C HIS A 511 -1.21 -8.99 -7.62
N ARG A 512 -0.03 -8.42 -7.40
CA ARG A 512 0.15 -7.00 -7.10
C ARG A 512 -0.31 -6.14 -8.28
N ILE A 513 0.05 -6.49 -9.51
CA ILE A 513 -0.39 -5.77 -10.73
C ILE A 513 -1.91 -5.79 -10.85
N LEU A 514 -2.52 -6.97 -10.80
CA LEU A 514 -3.97 -7.13 -10.96
C LEU A 514 -4.72 -6.43 -9.83
N SER A 515 -4.34 -6.63 -8.57
CA SER A 515 -5.00 -5.98 -7.44
C SER A 515 -4.86 -4.46 -7.50
N THR A 516 -3.67 -3.94 -7.83
CA THR A 516 -3.46 -2.49 -7.99
C THR A 516 -4.31 -1.93 -9.15
N ALA A 517 -4.46 -2.68 -10.25
CA ALA A 517 -5.31 -2.27 -11.36
C ALA A 517 -6.82 -2.27 -11.01
N GLU A 518 -7.29 -3.19 -10.17
CA GLU A 518 -8.66 -3.19 -9.62
C GLU A 518 -8.90 -2.00 -8.70
N GLU A 519 -7.95 -1.72 -7.81
CA GLU A 519 -8.01 -0.63 -6.83
C GLU A 519 -8.10 0.76 -7.48
N LEU A 520 -7.52 0.89 -8.67
CA LEU A 520 -7.39 2.13 -9.42
C LEU A 520 -8.42 2.27 -10.56
N ASP A 521 -9.21 1.22 -10.79
CA ASP A 521 -10.20 1.11 -11.86
C ASP A 521 -9.66 1.50 -13.26
N VAL A 522 -8.60 0.80 -13.70
CA VAL A 522 -7.96 1.01 -15.00
C VAL A 522 -8.24 -0.14 -15.98
N LEU A 523 -8.07 0.12 -17.29
CA LEU A 523 -8.07 -0.93 -18.31
C LEU A 523 -6.67 -1.56 -18.38
N LEU A 524 -6.58 -2.84 -18.07
CA LEU A 524 -5.32 -3.59 -18.13
C LEU A 524 -5.19 -4.31 -19.47
N LEU A 525 -4.13 -4.01 -20.22
CA LEU A 525 -3.75 -4.71 -21.43
C LEU A 525 -2.61 -5.67 -21.13
N ILE A 526 -2.89 -6.97 -21.23
CA ILE A 526 -1.88 -8.02 -21.15
C ILE A 526 -1.46 -8.34 -22.59
N ASP A 527 -0.27 -7.88 -22.98
CA ASP A 527 0.25 -8.05 -24.34
C ASP A 527 1.01 -9.38 -24.46
N GLU A 528 0.98 -10.01 -25.64
CA GLU A 528 1.71 -11.26 -25.93
C GLU A 528 1.38 -12.42 -24.96
N GLY A 529 0.09 -12.59 -24.66
CA GLY A 529 -0.39 -13.64 -23.76
C GLY A 529 -0.04 -15.07 -24.21
N ASP A 530 0.34 -15.29 -25.46
CA ASP A 530 0.79 -16.61 -25.94
C ASP A 530 2.03 -17.14 -25.22
N ALA A 531 2.86 -16.27 -24.62
CA ALA A 531 3.99 -16.69 -23.80
C ALA A 531 3.56 -17.47 -22.53
N LEU A 532 2.36 -17.20 -22.01
CA LEU A 532 1.79 -17.88 -20.82
C LEU A 532 0.64 -18.84 -21.17
N LEU A 533 0.03 -18.68 -22.34
CA LEU A 533 -1.23 -19.35 -22.72
C LEU A 533 -1.06 -20.41 -23.80
N GLY A 534 0.18 -20.68 -24.22
CA GLY A 534 0.50 -21.76 -25.14
C GLY A 534 -0.02 -23.11 -24.64
N ALA A 535 -0.58 -23.91 -25.56
CA ALA A 535 -1.10 -25.24 -25.29
C ALA A 535 -0.07 -26.05 -24.50
N ARG A 536 -0.52 -26.62 -23.37
CA ARG A 536 0.30 -27.36 -22.40
C ARG A 536 1.38 -28.16 -23.11
N THR A 537 2.65 -27.82 -22.89
CA THR A 537 3.74 -28.69 -23.31
C THR A 537 3.60 -30.01 -22.55
N GLU A 538 3.71 -31.14 -23.25
CA GLU A 538 3.86 -32.44 -22.58
C GLU A 538 4.96 -32.31 -21.54
N VAL A 539 4.67 -32.64 -20.28
CA VAL A 539 5.60 -32.46 -19.16
C VAL A 539 6.85 -33.30 -19.40
N ARG A 540 7.91 -32.67 -19.90
CA ARG A 540 9.22 -33.30 -20.15
C ARG A 540 10.28 -32.81 -19.18
N SER A 541 10.09 -31.64 -18.55
CA SER A 541 11.01 -31.06 -17.56
C SER A 541 10.30 -30.51 -16.32
N ALA A 542 11.08 -30.20 -15.27
CA ALA A 542 10.57 -29.53 -14.07
C ALA A 542 10.08 -28.10 -14.38
N ASN A 543 10.74 -27.39 -15.31
CA ASN A 543 10.38 -26.02 -15.71
C ASN A 543 9.00 -25.95 -16.38
N ASP A 544 8.62 -26.97 -17.17
CA ASP A 544 7.28 -27.05 -17.78
C ASP A 544 6.17 -27.16 -16.72
N ARG A 545 6.44 -27.77 -15.57
CA ARG A 545 5.46 -27.86 -14.47
C ARG A 545 5.26 -26.52 -13.77
N PHE A 546 6.32 -25.73 -13.59
CA PHE A 546 6.23 -24.40 -12.99
C PHE A 546 5.45 -23.43 -13.87
N ALA A 547 5.73 -23.39 -15.18
CA ALA A 547 4.99 -22.56 -16.12
C ALA A 547 3.48 -22.89 -16.14
N ASN A 548 3.12 -24.18 -16.12
CA ASN A 548 1.71 -24.59 -16.08
C ASN A 548 0.99 -24.20 -14.76
N LEU A 549 1.71 -24.11 -13.64
CA LEU A 549 1.13 -23.69 -12.36
C LEU A 549 0.82 -22.18 -12.38
N GLU A 550 1.76 -21.38 -12.89
CA GLU A 550 1.60 -19.92 -13.04
C GLU A 550 0.42 -19.57 -13.97
N THR A 551 0.24 -20.31 -15.07
CA THR A 551 -0.91 -20.14 -15.99
C THR A 551 -2.24 -20.44 -15.30
N ASN A 552 -2.32 -21.48 -14.45
CA ASN A 552 -3.54 -21.81 -13.71
C ASN A 552 -3.87 -20.73 -12.66
N TYR A 553 -2.86 -20.21 -11.96
CA TYR A 553 -3.04 -19.10 -11.03
C TYR A 553 -3.60 -17.87 -11.75
N LEU A 554 -2.98 -17.45 -12.86
CA LEU A 554 -3.43 -16.29 -13.64
C LEU A 554 -4.89 -16.47 -14.11
N LEU A 555 -5.25 -17.67 -14.60
CA LEU A 555 -6.61 -18.00 -15.00
C LEU A 555 -7.63 -17.83 -13.86
N GLN A 556 -7.31 -18.36 -12.67
CA GLN A 556 -8.16 -18.22 -11.49
C GLN A 556 -8.26 -16.75 -11.03
N ARG A 557 -7.16 -16.00 -11.09
CA ARG A 557 -7.16 -14.59 -10.70
C ARG A 557 -7.92 -13.72 -11.69
N LEU A 558 -7.85 -14.01 -13.00
CA LEU A 558 -8.66 -13.35 -14.02
C LEU A 558 -10.16 -13.63 -13.80
N GLU A 559 -10.55 -14.82 -13.34
CA GLU A 559 -11.97 -15.13 -13.05
C GLU A 559 -12.56 -14.31 -11.91
N SER A 560 -11.77 -14.08 -10.87
CA SER A 560 -12.16 -13.25 -9.73
C SER A 560 -11.92 -11.75 -9.96
N TYR A 561 -11.30 -11.38 -11.10
CA TYR A 561 -10.92 -10.02 -11.41
C TYR A 561 -12.17 -9.12 -11.50
N GLN A 562 -12.15 -7.97 -10.82
CA GLN A 562 -13.28 -7.04 -10.78
C GLN A 562 -13.13 -5.85 -11.75
N GLY A 563 -11.97 -5.70 -12.40
CA GLY A 563 -11.69 -4.63 -13.37
C GLY A 563 -11.94 -5.04 -14.82
N ILE A 564 -11.45 -4.23 -15.77
CA ILE A 564 -11.46 -4.56 -17.21
C ILE A 564 -10.07 -5.02 -17.63
N VAL A 565 -9.98 -6.19 -18.25
CA VAL A 565 -8.73 -6.76 -18.75
C VAL A 565 -8.89 -7.21 -20.20
N ALA A 566 -7.96 -6.80 -21.05
CA ALA A 566 -7.84 -7.25 -22.42
C ALA A 566 -6.54 -8.01 -22.60
N VAL A 567 -6.61 -9.24 -23.09
CA VAL A 567 -5.44 -10.07 -23.37
C VAL A 567 -5.25 -10.15 -24.88
N THR A 568 -4.07 -9.82 -25.38
CA THR A 568 -3.74 -9.97 -26.80
C THR A 568 -2.94 -11.24 -27.05
N THR A 569 -3.09 -11.79 -28.24
CA THR A 569 -2.30 -12.94 -28.68
C THR A 569 -2.16 -12.96 -30.19
N ASN A 570 -0.97 -13.35 -30.66
CA ASN A 570 -0.70 -13.57 -32.07
C ASN A 570 -1.01 -15.01 -32.53
N ALA A 571 -1.24 -15.94 -31.59
CA ALA A 571 -1.30 -17.37 -31.85
C ALA A 571 -2.65 -17.98 -31.43
N ALA A 572 -3.72 -17.65 -32.15
CA ALA A 572 -5.06 -18.13 -31.86
C ALA A 572 -5.14 -19.67 -31.74
N ASP A 573 -4.42 -20.38 -32.62
CA ASP A 573 -4.44 -21.86 -32.67
C ASP A 573 -3.66 -22.52 -31.53
N ARG A 574 -2.80 -21.77 -30.84
CA ARG A 574 -1.97 -22.27 -29.73
C ARG A 574 -2.59 -22.01 -28.37
N ILE A 575 -3.69 -21.26 -28.27
CA ILE A 575 -4.33 -20.97 -26.98
C ILE A 575 -5.16 -22.17 -26.51
N ASP A 576 -5.07 -22.49 -25.22
CA ASP A 576 -5.92 -23.49 -24.57
C ASP A 576 -7.42 -23.13 -24.75
N PRO A 577 -8.26 -24.00 -25.34
CA PRO A 577 -9.70 -23.78 -25.45
C PRO A 577 -10.38 -23.48 -24.10
N ALA A 578 -9.83 -23.97 -22.98
CA ALA A 578 -10.33 -23.65 -21.64
C ALA A 578 -10.15 -22.17 -21.28
N PHE A 579 -9.11 -21.51 -21.78
CA PHE A 579 -8.87 -20.08 -21.59
C PHE A 579 -9.95 -19.26 -22.31
N SER A 580 -10.17 -19.53 -23.60
CA SER A 580 -11.17 -18.82 -24.41
C SER A 580 -12.59 -18.92 -23.85
N ARG A 581 -12.95 -20.04 -23.18
CA ARG A 581 -14.25 -20.22 -22.52
C ARG A 581 -14.45 -19.37 -21.27
N ARG A 582 -13.37 -18.89 -20.65
CA ARG A 582 -13.39 -18.06 -19.43
C ARG A 582 -13.41 -16.56 -19.74
N MET A 583 -13.24 -16.19 -21.02
CA MET A 583 -13.32 -14.82 -21.51
C MET A 583 -14.78 -14.46 -21.76
N ASP A 584 -15.18 -13.24 -21.41
CA ASP A 584 -16.53 -12.74 -21.64
C ASP A 584 -16.75 -12.43 -23.12
N VAL A 585 -15.73 -11.90 -23.79
CA VAL A 585 -15.76 -11.57 -25.23
C VAL A 585 -14.46 -11.98 -25.91
N VAL A 586 -14.57 -12.73 -27.00
CA VAL A 586 -13.44 -13.08 -27.87
C VAL A 586 -13.57 -12.33 -29.19
N VAL A 587 -12.57 -11.51 -29.51
CA VAL A 587 -12.52 -10.69 -30.72
C VAL A 587 -11.40 -11.23 -31.62
N SER A 588 -11.78 -11.70 -32.81
CA SER A 588 -10.83 -12.17 -33.82
C SER A 588 -10.55 -11.08 -34.84
N PHE A 589 -9.29 -10.68 -34.92
CA PHE A 589 -8.72 -9.76 -35.88
C PHE A 589 -8.14 -10.56 -37.04
N VAL A 590 -8.81 -10.47 -38.18
CA VAL A 590 -8.36 -11.07 -39.43
C VAL A 590 -7.52 -10.06 -40.22
N GLU A 591 -6.71 -10.55 -41.16
CA GLU A 591 -6.03 -9.66 -42.09
C GLU A 591 -7.05 -8.88 -42.94
N PRO A 592 -6.81 -7.58 -43.19
CA PRO A 592 -7.76 -6.75 -43.88
C PRO A 592 -7.93 -7.19 -45.34
N GLY A 593 -9.16 -7.24 -45.83
CA GLY A 593 -9.48 -7.45 -47.24
C GLY A 593 -9.11 -6.26 -48.14
N PRO A 594 -9.24 -6.36 -49.47
CA PRO A 594 -8.87 -5.28 -50.40
C PRO A 594 -9.54 -3.93 -50.09
N LEU A 595 -10.85 -3.94 -49.81
CA LEU A 595 -11.61 -2.74 -49.49
C LEU A 595 -11.13 -2.11 -48.17
N GLU A 596 -10.93 -2.94 -47.15
CA GLU A 596 -10.42 -2.50 -45.84
C GLU A 596 -9.00 -1.94 -45.96
N ARG A 597 -8.11 -2.56 -46.74
CA ARG A 597 -6.76 -2.03 -47.03
C ARG A 597 -6.82 -0.67 -47.70
N ARG A 598 -7.76 -0.48 -48.63
CA ARG A 598 -7.96 0.79 -49.34
C ARG A 598 -8.40 1.92 -48.39
N GLU A 599 -9.25 1.61 -47.43
CA GLU A 599 -9.65 2.52 -46.35
C GLU A 599 -8.48 2.83 -45.41
N ILE A 600 -7.70 1.82 -45.03
CA ILE A 600 -6.49 2.01 -44.20
C ILE A 600 -5.50 2.94 -44.91
N TRP A 601 -5.29 2.79 -46.21
CA TRP A 601 -4.45 3.72 -46.99
C TRP A 601 -4.99 5.16 -46.95
N ALA A 602 -6.30 5.35 -47.08
CA ALA A 602 -6.92 6.67 -47.02
C ALA A 602 -6.71 7.34 -45.64
N LEU A 603 -6.69 6.56 -44.57
CA LEU A 603 -6.46 7.07 -43.20
C LEU A 603 -4.99 7.43 -42.92
N HIS A 604 -4.04 6.75 -43.57
CA HIS A 604 -2.61 6.89 -43.24
C HIS A 604 -1.82 7.79 -44.19
N LEU A 605 -2.33 8.05 -45.40
CA LEU A 605 -1.71 8.99 -46.32
C LEU A 605 -2.00 10.43 -45.89
N PRO A 606 -1.03 11.36 -46.07
CA PRO A 606 -1.24 12.75 -45.72
C PRO A 606 -2.29 13.41 -46.64
N GLU A 607 -3.02 14.38 -46.09
CA GLU A 607 -3.93 15.23 -46.85
C GLU A 607 -3.17 15.91 -48.01
N GLY A 608 -3.73 15.82 -49.23
CA GLY A 608 -3.11 16.39 -50.42
C GLY A 608 -2.04 15.51 -51.10
N HIS A 609 -1.94 14.23 -50.76
CA HIS A 609 -1.14 13.27 -51.54
C HIS A 609 -1.55 13.29 -53.02
N THR A 610 -0.59 13.08 -53.92
CA THR A 610 -0.82 12.99 -55.37
C THR A 610 -0.75 11.55 -55.88
N ALA A 611 -0.77 10.56 -54.98
CA ALA A 611 -0.87 9.15 -55.34
C ALA A 611 -2.18 8.86 -56.11
N ASP A 612 -2.03 8.18 -57.25
CA ASP A 612 -3.13 7.85 -58.14
C ASP A 612 -4.12 6.88 -57.48
N ALA A 613 -5.41 7.23 -57.49
CA ALA A 613 -6.44 6.48 -56.78
C ALA A 613 -6.61 5.06 -57.33
N ARG A 614 -6.56 4.90 -58.66
CA ARG A 614 -6.67 3.60 -59.31
C ARG A 614 -5.48 2.71 -58.95
N ARG A 615 -4.27 3.29 -58.90
CA ARG A 615 -3.09 2.53 -58.47
C ARG A 615 -3.16 2.13 -57.00
N LEU A 616 -3.71 2.97 -56.12
CA LEU A 616 -3.96 2.61 -54.72
C LEU A 616 -4.97 1.46 -54.61
N ASP A 617 -6.00 1.42 -55.46
CA ASP A 617 -6.94 0.30 -55.53
C ASP A 617 -6.21 -0.99 -55.96
N GLU A 618 -5.39 -0.93 -57.01
CA GLU A 618 -4.58 -2.07 -57.49
C GLU A 618 -3.60 -2.59 -56.43
N ILE A 619 -2.91 -1.69 -55.71
CA ILE A 619 -2.03 -2.05 -54.58
C ILE A 619 -2.86 -2.71 -53.48
N SER A 620 -4.02 -2.15 -53.16
CA SER A 620 -4.91 -2.71 -52.13
C SER A 620 -5.45 -4.08 -52.52
N GLU A 621 -5.65 -4.38 -53.80
CA GLU A 621 -6.06 -5.71 -54.27
C GLU A 621 -4.91 -6.72 -54.24
N ARG A 622 -3.73 -6.34 -54.74
CA ARG A 622 -2.62 -7.26 -55.01
C ARG A 622 -1.69 -7.48 -53.82
N CYS A 623 -1.53 -6.47 -52.96
CA CYS A 623 -0.60 -6.52 -51.84
C CYS A 623 -1.35 -6.92 -50.56
N VAL A 624 -1.15 -8.17 -50.13
CA VAL A 624 -1.61 -8.66 -48.83
C VAL A 624 -0.70 -8.09 -47.74
N LEU A 625 -1.11 -6.97 -47.16
CA LEU A 625 -0.44 -6.26 -46.08
C LEU A 625 -1.39 -6.12 -44.89
N SER A 626 -0.86 -6.30 -43.68
CA SER A 626 -1.55 -5.95 -42.44
C SER A 626 -1.69 -4.43 -42.29
N GLY A 627 -2.61 -3.96 -41.44
CA GLY A 627 -2.77 -2.52 -41.17
C GLY A 627 -1.49 -1.86 -40.65
N GLY A 628 -0.72 -2.58 -39.81
CA GLY A 628 0.58 -2.13 -39.32
C GLY A 628 1.62 -1.97 -40.43
N GLN A 629 1.66 -2.90 -41.40
CA GLN A 629 2.53 -2.79 -42.57
C GLN A 629 2.12 -1.63 -43.48
N ILE A 630 0.81 -1.42 -43.70
CA ILE A 630 0.31 -0.28 -44.47
C ILE A 630 0.70 1.04 -43.80
N ARG A 631 0.53 1.15 -42.48
CA ARG A 631 0.99 2.32 -41.71
C ARG A 631 2.48 2.59 -41.90
N ASN A 632 3.31 1.55 -41.79
CA ASN A 632 4.77 1.68 -41.97
C ASN A 632 5.13 2.07 -43.40
N ALA A 633 4.42 1.53 -44.40
CA ALA A 633 4.59 1.89 -45.80
C ALA A 633 4.17 3.35 -46.05
N ALA A 634 3.04 3.81 -45.52
CA ALA A 634 2.60 5.19 -45.64
C ALA A 634 3.58 6.18 -44.99
N LEU A 635 4.13 5.82 -43.81
CA LEU A 635 5.17 6.61 -43.16
C LEU A 635 6.44 6.68 -44.01
N SER A 636 6.87 5.55 -44.55
CA SER A 636 8.06 5.48 -45.42
C SER A 636 7.86 6.26 -46.72
N ALA A 637 6.67 6.20 -47.32
CA ALA A 637 6.30 6.99 -48.49
C ALA A 637 6.30 8.50 -48.18
N THR A 638 5.85 8.88 -46.99
CA THR A 638 5.90 10.27 -46.51
C THR A 638 7.34 10.75 -46.33
N LEU A 639 8.23 9.91 -45.78
CA LEU A 639 9.65 10.23 -45.67
C LEU A 639 10.31 10.41 -47.05
N LEU A 640 10.02 9.52 -48.01
CA LEU A 640 10.52 9.65 -49.39
C LEU A 640 10.02 10.93 -50.07
N ALA A 641 8.78 11.33 -49.79
CA ALA A 641 8.22 12.56 -50.31
C ALA A 641 8.87 13.81 -49.68
N LEU A 642 9.22 13.76 -48.40
CA LEU A 642 9.97 14.82 -47.72
C LEU A 642 11.38 14.96 -48.29
N ASP A 643 12.08 13.86 -48.60
CA ASP A 643 13.41 13.90 -49.21
C ASP A 643 13.43 14.58 -50.60
N ARG A 644 12.28 14.62 -51.30
CA ARG A 644 12.12 15.33 -52.58
C ARG A 644 11.45 16.71 -52.46
N ASP A 645 11.22 17.20 -51.24
CA ASP A 645 10.46 18.41 -50.94
C ASP A 645 9.08 18.45 -51.66
N GLY A 646 8.29 17.37 -51.59
CA GLY A 646 7.00 17.28 -52.26
C GLY A 646 5.94 16.43 -51.56
N ASN A 647 4.75 16.34 -52.17
CA ASN A 647 3.64 15.52 -51.66
C ASN A 647 3.86 14.02 -51.91
N VAL A 648 3.19 13.14 -51.18
CA VAL A 648 3.31 11.69 -51.43
C VAL A 648 2.77 11.35 -52.82
N ALA A 649 3.64 10.85 -53.71
CA ALA A 649 3.27 10.40 -55.06
C ALA A 649 3.14 8.87 -55.11
N THR A 650 2.53 8.35 -56.19
CA THR A 650 2.34 6.91 -56.41
C THR A 650 3.65 6.13 -56.31
N THR A 651 4.73 6.66 -56.88
CA THR A 651 6.07 6.04 -56.87
C THR A 651 6.64 5.89 -55.46
N ASP A 652 6.32 6.82 -54.56
CA ASP A 652 6.78 6.78 -53.18
C ASP A 652 6.07 5.65 -52.41
N VAL A 653 4.77 5.49 -52.66
CA VAL A 653 3.95 4.39 -52.11
C VAL A 653 4.44 3.03 -52.63
N GLU A 654 4.68 2.88 -53.93
CA GLU A 654 5.17 1.62 -54.52
C GLU A 654 6.54 1.23 -53.93
N ARG A 655 7.48 2.18 -53.84
CA ARG A 655 8.80 1.94 -53.23
C ARG A 655 8.68 1.55 -51.77
N ALA A 656 7.80 2.20 -51.02
CA ALA A 656 7.57 1.89 -49.62
C ALA A 656 6.95 0.49 -49.44
N VAL A 657 5.99 0.11 -50.28
CA VAL A 657 5.38 -1.22 -50.27
C VAL A 657 6.42 -2.29 -50.60
N SER A 658 7.23 -2.11 -51.66
CA SER A 658 8.29 -3.08 -51.98
C SER A 658 9.33 -3.19 -50.87
N ALA A 659 9.66 -2.10 -50.17
CA ALA A 659 10.54 -2.13 -49.01
C ALA A 659 9.94 -2.90 -47.82
N GLU A 660 8.63 -2.77 -47.54
CA GLU A 660 7.96 -3.54 -46.48
C GLU A 660 7.90 -5.04 -46.79
N TYR A 661 7.67 -5.42 -48.05
CA TYR A 661 7.81 -6.82 -48.49
C TYR A 661 9.24 -7.34 -48.30
N GLY A 662 10.24 -6.52 -48.66
CA GLY A 662 11.65 -6.85 -48.46
C GLY A 662 12.02 -7.08 -47.00
N LYS A 663 11.51 -6.26 -46.06
CA LYS A 663 11.70 -6.47 -44.60
C LYS A 663 11.10 -7.78 -44.12
N ALA A 664 9.98 -8.20 -44.70
CA ALA A 664 9.34 -9.48 -44.40
C ALA A 664 9.99 -10.68 -45.12
N GLY A 665 11.04 -10.46 -45.92
CA GLY A 665 11.69 -11.50 -46.72
C GLY A 665 10.84 -12.02 -47.89
N ALA A 666 9.82 -11.26 -48.30
CA ALA A 666 8.89 -11.62 -49.36
C ALA A 666 9.11 -10.76 -50.63
N VAL A 667 8.71 -11.29 -51.78
CA VAL A 667 8.79 -10.56 -53.06
C VAL A 667 7.53 -9.72 -53.25
N SER A 668 7.70 -8.43 -53.57
CA SER A 668 6.58 -7.52 -53.80
C SER A 668 5.78 -7.94 -55.04
N PRO A 669 4.44 -8.06 -54.95
CA PRO A 669 3.59 -8.28 -56.11
C PRO A 669 3.66 -7.17 -57.17
N LEU A 670 4.19 -6.00 -56.82
CA LEU A 670 4.32 -4.83 -57.70
C LEU A 670 5.55 -4.93 -58.62
N ASP A 671 6.60 -5.64 -58.20
CA ASP A 671 7.85 -5.76 -58.97
C ASP A 671 7.68 -6.61 -60.25
N ARG A 672 6.54 -7.30 -60.39
CA ARG A 672 6.20 -8.12 -61.57
C ARG A 672 5.69 -7.31 -62.77
N ASP A 673 5.35 -6.03 -62.60
CA ASP A 673 4.76 -5.20 -63.68
C ASP A 673 5.80 -4.43 -64.51
N GLY A 674 7.09 -4.72 -64.31
CA GLY A 674 8.18 -4.14 -65.09
C GLY A 674 8.97 -3.13 -64.28
N HIS A 675 10.15 -3.56 -63.83
CA HIS A 675 11.48 -3.00 -64.08
C HIS A 675 12.45 -4.02 -63.49
N ALA A 676 13.52 -4.34 -64.24
CA ALA A 676 14.49 -5.37 -63.90
C ALA A 676 14.98 -5.25 -62.44
N ALA A 677 15.00 -6.37 -61.72
CA ALA A 677 15.82 -6.49 -60.52
C ALA A 677 17.27 -6.08 -60.89
N PRO A 678 17.95 -5.23 -60.13
CA PRO A 678 19.39 -5.11 -60.31
C PRO A 678 19.99 -6.44 -59.89
N GLU A 679 20.56 -7.16 -60.85
CA GLU A 679 21.47 -8.28 -60.63
C GLU A 679 22.62 -7.80 -59.73
N ARG A 680 22.46 -7.88 -58.41
CA ARG A 680 23.50 -7.58 -57.42
C ARG A 680 23.71 -8.70 -56.40
N GLY A 681 23.26 -9.91 -56.72
CA GLY A 681 23.45 -11.08 -55.86
C GLY A 681 24.64 -11.96 -56.25
N ILE A 682 24.89 -12.13 -57.55
CA ILE A 682 25.84 -13.15 -58.04
C ILE A 682 27.24 -12.56 -58.30
N GLU A 683 27.35 -11.38 -58.91
CA GLU A 683 28.67 -10.75 -59.15
C GLU A 683 29.37 -10.35 -57.85
N ALA A 684 28.64 -9.78 -56.88
CA ALA A 684 29.19 -9.43 -55.57
C ALA A 684 29.59 -10.65 -54.73
N PHE A 685 28.97 -11.81 -54.96
CA PHE A 685 29.35 -13.07 -54.31
C PHE A 685 30.61 -13.69 -54.95
N LEU A 686 30.80 -13.49 -56.26
CA LEU A 686 31.98 -13.98 -56.98
C LEU A 686 33.22 -13.10 -56.75
N GLU A 687 33.08 -11.79 -56.61
CA GLU A 687 34.19 -10.89 -56.22
C GLU A 687 34.69 -11.13 -54.79
N ALA A 688 33.86 -11.66 -53.88
CA ALA A 688 34.28 -12.01 -52.53
C ALA A 688 35.06 -13.33 -52.43
N LEU A 689 35.15 -14.10 -53.53
CA LEU A 689 35.85 -15.38 -53.62
C LEU A 689 37.15 -15.34 -54.46
N SER A 690 37.49 -14.19 -55.05
CA SER A 690 38.78 -13.92 -55.71
C SER A 690 39.67 -13.06 -54.83
#